data_AF-A0A972DNU5-F1
#
_entry.id   AF-A0A972DNU5-F1
#
_cell.length_a   1.000
_cell.length_b   1.000
_cell.length_c   1.000
_cell.angle_alpha   90.00
_cell.angle_beta   90.00
_cell.angle_gamma   90.00
#
_symmetry.space_group_name_H-M   'P 1'
#
loop_
_entity.id
_entity.type
_entity.pdbx_description
1 polymer ?
#
loop_
_entity_poly.entity_id
_entity_poly.type
_entity_poly.pdbx_seq_one_letter_code
_entity_poly.pdbx_strand_id
1 'polypeptide(L)'
;MGSVILGGIAELRGSSDAFRELDQAAAVARLVFDEALPAYRRHHADLLFHQNDEVLFQPFFVGQVCEALLAEGGPWHETERIVQGTLRRLNDFVGHRPVAVLQNRRKVQPYDHERVHPIPLYIAEVGVAFGPYQALIEQALAILRQTDPDLLEQAWFDLARLEELALDPRAFDFDHPVHRRPNYHFGTWDPHRIDNRGYFRRFVLQQVTVDALLARVNETSGLPREELLFEAAAVLAGTILMGSGVTGDRPEAHGSDTTLATLLPQIAGYRDRFYEQLMDRLGPGHALRIRREAEQLRQPLAGARHDLNHRLAQQRARQLQHVHLSRLYARIGYTKAAKEQAKIVPVPSARMTCDIDCQLTAAHLAVDEGRLEDAAALLPDMEDTLHQAIECGALVDPWNILGFGAQFSLFPAIENTIHDHRVDDLIDLVNDIFDLYARLEKEAAAAGQTRLQKQLSGRLEALAGWWDQFASTEVSSIEGISGREAWESSDQVAEALTAWKQAGTAAGDVAFWRGHVAQFRSPKAYSLVVESLLEKGDMVASLGLLMHWLNSADAVPLAEGDYSFHLLAVQWMDELWFGDHPPSGTAAEAQHKSWPMTCKFFDYLEANAQHYWSAPRFELLEADGGGEENDEQEDSDGLYSAAYENVSYRDTTDDGLESELIESGEPISDFELTTEADRIAERLAFLVTVASLWKLAAVAPAQGAEGRDQMLAGWLSRAEANRRELLGLLRAIHRYRVPAPRGTHESLVEFDQRRSVKDFLLERVISACIETADASRLLAAAIEKETPDIQLAPWETQAYPVLRAMYRGDAARVRTLWPELRATLAGQALLYVPTSRGGTPQSIFSSRSLQRVLVRFLDHLPRLGLLTETFQLLQTVHSMERSHPVGPGAITEFDRLFDIGCRGVIRCVVLSSRHWQVTGKKKAAREKTLIDCLEKVAEMLLRRWLAHSRAIRISVLETVGREDRWKPLKRFIKRYGADLFTQQFMNLGNLRAILQQGAGEFLDALEEEQTPLELLADLDRRVARREAIQYLELTIESIVENYAIYVDYNSTTTQSDHGEQLYTLLDFLRLLAGYDRVAWNLRPIVIVHDVLIREGLDKAAALWRDAVLRRSEAVARQNLERYEQLVRRYGMRLPSVADRLNERFIRPLEIDRLRALVRPAMQKVNESQSAPAFKLLDREIARFTAEPEGVGFEVPPWLEALEEEVEKARHGEDDDIPPLDAAPPVEQVLLEREEILAQVEAWQEMLG
;
A
#
# COMPACT_ATOMS: atom_id res chain seq x y z
N MET A 1 -40.99 19.46 18.45
CA MET A 1 -40.89 19.20 19.90
C MET A 1 -40.96 20.51 20.71
N GLY A 2 -40.11 21.51 20.42
CA GLY A 2 -40.13 22.80 21.13
C GLY A 2 -41.48 23.52 21.19
N SER A 3 -42.25 23.54 20.09
CA SER A 3 -43.61 24.11 20.07
C SER A 3 -44.58 23.41 21.02
N VAL A 4 -44.47 22.09 21.20
CA VAL A 4 -45.30 21.29 22.11
C VAL A 4 -44.95 21.61 23.56
N ILE A 5 -43.66 21.70 23.88
CA ILE A 5 -43.18 22.03 25.23
C ILE A 5 -43.57 23.47 25.60
N LEU A 6 -43.36 24.44 24.70
CA LEU A 6 -43.77 25.83 24.91
C LEU A 6 -45.30 25.96 25.05
N GLY A 7 -46.07 25.19 24.27
CA GLY A 7 -47.52 25.09 24.43
C GLY A 7 -47.92 24.56 25.81
N GLY A 8 -47.31 23.46 26.26
CA GLY A 8 -47.55 22.90 27.59
C GLY A 8 -47.16 23.85 28.74
N ILE A 9 -46.06 24.59 28.60
CA ILE A 9 -45.66 25.63 29.56
C ILE A 9 -46.73 26.73 29.65
N ALA A 10 -47.30 27.14 28.51
CA ALA A 10 -48.36 28.14 28.49
C ALA A 10 -49.66 27.61 29.14
N GLU A 11 -50.02 26.36 28.90
CA GLU A 11 -51.20 25.71 29.51
C GLU A 11 -51.06 25.53 31.03
N LEU A 12 -49.87 25.19 31.51
CA LEU A 12 -49.62 24.96 32.93
C LEU A 12 -49.44 26.26 33.73
N ARG A 13 -49.17 27.40 33.07
CA ARG A 13 -48.93 28.68 33.75
C ARG A 13 -50.12 29.08 34.63
N GLY A 14 -49.88 29.17 35.94
CA GLY A 14 -50.90 29.51 36.95
C GLY A 14 -51.87 28.37 37.29
N SER A 15 -51.64 27.15 36.82
CA SER A 15 -52.48 25.97 37.14
C SER A 15 -52.29 25.46 38.58
N SER A 16 -51.12 25.71 39.18
CA SER A 16 -50.80 25.40 40.58
C SER A 16 -49.76 26.37 41.11
N ASP A 17 -49.53 26.38 42.44
CA ASP A 17 -48.48 27.19 43.06
C ASP A 17 -47.09 26.90 42.50
N ALA A 18 -46.82 25.65 42.09
CA ALA A 18 -45.55 25.23 41.49
C ALA A 18 -45.38 25.75 40.04
N PHE A 19 -46.47 26.09 39.34
CA PHE A 19 -46.46 26.59 37.96
C PHE A 19 -46.80 28.08 37.86
N ARG A 20 -46.65 28.82 38.97
CA ARG A 20 -46.97 30.26 39.02
C ARG A 20 -45.99 31.11 38.20
N GLU A 21 -44.70 30.80 38.26
CA GLU A 21 -43.64 31.48 37.52
C GLU A 21 -42.91 30.46 36.63
N LEU A 22 -43.07 30.59 35.32
CA LEU A 22 -42.48 29.68 34.33
C LEU A 22 -41.55 30.38 33.34
N ASP A 23 -41.03 31.54 33.71
CA ASP A 23 -40.15 32.32 32.83
C ASP A 23 -38.81 31.61 32.62
N GLN A 24 -38.28 30.92 33.64
CA GLN A 24 -37.12 30.05 33.48
C GLN A 24 -37.42 28.91 32.48
N ALA A 25 -38.52 28.17 32.68
CA ALA A 25 -38.88 27.05 31.82
C ALA A 25 -39.09 27.49 30.36
N ALA A 26 -39.78 28.62 30.14
CA ALA A 26 -39.97 29.18 28.81
C ALA A 26 -38.65 29.64 28.16
N ALA A 27 -37.77 30.29 28.93
CA ALA A 27 -36.48 30.74 28.43
C ALA A 27 -35.56 29.56 28.10
N VAL A 28 -35.49 28.55 28.96
CA VAL A 28 -34.71 27.31 28.75
C VAL A 28 -35.23 26.56 27.53
N ALA A 29 -36.54 26.35 27.41
CA ALA A 29 -37.12 25.68 26.24
C ALA A 29 -36.76 26.40 24.94
N ARG A 30 -36.89 27.73 24.90
CA ARG A 30 -36.46 28.53 23.75
C ARG A 30 -34.97 28.36 23.46
N LEU A 31 -34.10 28.53 24.46
CA LEU A 31 -32.65 28.42 24.30
C LEU A 31 -32.21 27.02 23.84
N VAL A 32 -32.84 25.95 24.31
CA VAL A 32 -32.51 24.58 23.90
C VAL A 32 -32.81 24.37 22.41
N PHE A 33 -34.04 24.64 21.97
CA PHE A 33 -34.47 24.30 20.62
C PHE A 33 -34.04 25.31 19.55
N ASP A 34 -34.00 26.60 19.88
CA ASP A 34 -33.72 27.64 18.89
C ASP A 34 -32.21 27.96 18.80
N GLU A 35 -31.43 27.69 19.85
CA GLU A 35 -30.02 28.12 19.93
C GLU A 35 -29.04 26.97 20.20
N ALA A 36 -29.20 26.21 21.28
CA ALA A 36 -28.23 25.21 21.72
C ALA A 36 -28.12 23.99 20.80
N LEU A 37 -29.25 23.38 20.39
CA LEU A 37 -29.24 22.25 19.45
C LEU A 37 -28.68 22.65 18.07
N PRO A 38 -29.09 23.78 17.45
CA PRO A 38 -28.44 24.28 16.23
C PRO A 38 -26.96 24.61 16.41
N ALA A 39 -26.56 25.15 17.57
CA ALA A 39 -25.16 25.42 17.86
C ALA A 39 -24.33 24.14 17.98
N TYR A 40 -24.86 23.09 18.62
CA TYR A 40 -24.21 21.77 18.67
C TYR A 40 -24.01 21.19 17.27
N ARG A 41 -25.02 21.30 16.40
CA ARG A 41 -24.94 20.85 15.00
C ARG A 41 -23.87 21.60 14.21
N ARG A 42 -23.76 22.92 14.39
CA ARG A 42 -22.73 23.75 13.73
C ARG A 42 -21.33 23.44 14.25
N HIS A 43 -21.19 23.25 15.56
CA HIS A 43 -19.90 22.94 16.18
C HIS A 43 -19.36 21.58 15.72
N HIS A 44 -20.25 20.61 15.46
CA HIS A 44 -19.93 19.26 14.99
C HIS A 44 -20.30 19.02 13.52
N ALA A 45 -20.25 20.07 12.68
CA ALA A 45 -20.66 19.99 11.28
C ALA A 45 -19.84 18.94 10.49
N ASP A 46 -18.57 18.76 10.84
CA ASP A 46 -17.67 17.81 10.18
C ASP A 46 -17.82 16.39 10.73
N LEU A 47 -17.71 16.22 12.05
CA LEU A 47 -17.81 14.92 12.72
C LEU A 47 -19.18 14.24 12.52
N LEU A 48 -20.25 15.04 12.62
CA LEU A 48 -21.63 14.54 12.64
C LEU A 48 -22.39 14.87 11.36
N PHE A 49 -21.67 15.15 10.26
CA PHE A 49 -22.24 15.45 8.94
C PHE A 49 -23.32 14.44 8.51
N HIS A 50 -23.06 13.16 8.76
CA HIS A 50 -23.91 12.04 8.34
C HIS A 50 -25.13 11.80 9.24
N GLN A 51 -25.12 12.33 10.46
CA GLN A 51 -26.22 12.16 11.39
C GLN A 51 -27.42 12.99 10.94
N ASN A 52 -28.63 12.51 11.19
CA ASN A 52 -29.82 13.33 11.04
C ASN A 52 -30.35 13.76 12.42
N ASP A 53 -31.23 14.76 12.45
CA ASP A 53 -31.78 15.30 13.70
C ASP A 53 -32.61 14.24 14.46
N GLU A 54 -33.23 13.29 13.74
CA GLU A 54 -34.03 12.22 14.35
C GLU A 54 -33.18 11.25 15.17
N VAL A 55 -31.97 10.92 14.70
CA VAL A 55 -31.03 10.05 15.41
C VAL A 55 -30.28 10.82 16.49
N LEU A 56 -29.85 12.05 16.20
CA LEU A 56 -29.00 12.83 17.11
C LEU A 56 -29.78 13.39 18.31
N PHE A 57 -30.96 13.98 18.09
CA PHE A 57 -31.71 14.72 19.11
C PHE A 57 -32.85 13.90 19.71
N GLN A 58 -32.52 12.68 20.16
CA GLN A 58 -33.42 11.79 20.89
C GLN A 58 -33.87 12.41 22.23
N PRO A 59 -34.99 11.96 22.83
CA PRO A 59 -35.53 12.56 24.05
C PRO A 59 -34.52 12.69 25.21
N PHE A 60 -33.67 11.69 25.44
CA PHE A 60 -32.66 11.74 26.50
C PHE A 60 -31.51 12.70 26.16
N PHE A 61 -31.09 12.79 24.90
CA PHE A 61 -30.12 13.79 24.48
C PHE A 61 -30.65 15.21 24.74
N VAL A 62 -31.90 15.50 24.36
CA VAL A 62 -32.55 16.80 24.64
C VAL A 62 -32.66 17.04 26.16
N GLY A 63 -32.90 15.98 26.95
CA GLY A 63 -32.85 16.04 28.41
C GLY A 63 -31.48 16.48 28.94
N GLN A 64 -30.39 15.86 28.46
CA GLN A 64 -29.02 16.23 28.81
C GLN A 64 -28.69 17.69 28.41
N VAL A 65 -29.16 18.16 27.25
CA VAL A 65 -29.02 19.57 26.87
C VAL A 65 -29.77 20.49 27.83
N CYS A 66 -30.98 20.13 28.26
CA CYS A 66 -31.72 20.89 29.27
C CYS A 66 -30.94 20.96 30.60
N GLU A 67 -30.39 19.84 31.07
CA GLU A 67 -29.61 19.77 32.31
C GLU A 67 -28.33 20.63 32.23
N ALA A 68 -27.58 20.51 31.13
CA ALA A 68 -26.38 21.29 30.90
C ALA A 68 -26.68 22.79 30.80
N LEU A 69 -27.80 23.17 30.18
CA LEU A 69 -28.23 24.57 30.08
C LEU A 69 -28.69 25.13 31.43
N LEU A 70 -29.43 24.36 32.21
CA LEU A 70 -29.84 24.74 33.55
C LEU A 70 -28.64 24.94 34.50
N ALA A 71 -27.59 24.13 34.33
CA ALA A 71 -26.35 24.24 35.10
C ALA A 71 -25.55 25.53 34.85
N GLU A 72 -25.69 26.15 33.66
CA GLU A 72 -25.06 27.45 33.36
C GLU A 72 -25.69 28.63 34.11
N GLY A 73 -26.94 28.46 34.56
CA GLY A 73 -27.67 29.45 35.36
C GLY A 73 -28.05 30.73 34.62
N GLY A 74 -28.97 31.47 35.24
CA GLY A 74 -29.38 32.79 34.75
C GLY A 74 -28.24 33.84 34.84
N PRO A 75 -28.41 35.00 34.20
CA PRO A 75 -29.66 35.47 33.60
C PRO A 75 -29.90 34.93 32.17
N TRP A 76 -31.10 34.44 31.89
CA TRP A 76 -31.46 33.68 30.68
C TRP A 76 -31.51 34.48 29.36
N HIS A 77 -31.10 35.74 29.38
CA HIS A 77 -30.96 36.57 28.18
C HIS A 77 -29.53 36.54 27.61
N GLU A 78 -28.54 36.08 28.38
CA GLU A 78 -27.14 35.94 27.96
C GLU A 78 -26.95 34.68 27.11
N THR A 79 -27.62 34.64 25.95
CA THR A 79 -27.69 33.48 25.06
C THR A 79 -26.32 32.92 24.70
N GLU A 80 -25.37 33.76 24.28
CA GLU A 80 -24.04 33.32 23.85
C GLU A 80 -23.24 32.67 24.97
N ARG A 81 -23.21 33.28 26.17
CA ARG A 81 -22.54 32.69 27.35
C ARG A 81 -23.12 31.32 27.67
N ILE A 82 -24.45 31.24 27.75
CA ILE A 82 -25.17 30.03 28.12
C ILE A 82 -24.91 28.93 27.09
N VAL A 83 -25.08 29.22 25.80
CA VAL A 83 -24.88 28.22 24.72
C VAL A 83 -23.44 27.73 24.70
N GLN A 84 -22.44 28.61 24.76
CA GLN A 84 -21.02 28.21 24.78
C GLN A 84 -20.64 27.44 26.06
N GLY A 85 -21.22 27.80 27.21
CA GLY A 85 -21.08 27.03 28.44
C GLY A 85 -21.71 25.64 28.34
N THR A 86 -22.91 25.55 27.77
CA THR A 86 -23.62 24.30 27.52
C THR A 86 -22.84 23.36 26.59
N LEU A 87 -22.29 23.87 25.47
CA LEU A 87 -21.49 23.06 24.54
C LEU A 87 -20.26 22.47 25.22
N ARG A 88 -19.51 23.29 25.98
CA ARG A 88 -18.32 22.82 26.72
C ARG A 88 -18.64 21.78 27.80
N ARG A 89 -19.84 21.79 28.38
CA ARG A 89 -20.27 20.76 29.34
C ARG A 89 -20.74 19.47 28.67
N LEU A 90 -21.41 19.57 27.52
CA LEU A 90 -21.94 18.42 26.80
C LEU A 90 -20.81 17.60 26.14
N ASN A 91 -19.85 18.29 25.51
CA ASN A 91 -18.73 17.67 24.80
C ASN A 91 -17.71 17.06 25.77
N ASP A 92 -18.02 15.89 26.30
CA ASP A 92 -17.30 15.24 27.39
C ASP A 92 -16.71 13.86 27.02
N PHE A 93 -16.87 13.41 25.78
CA PHE A 93 -16.40 12.10 25.32
C PHE A 93 -15.50 12.21 24.08
N VAL A 94 -14.39 11.49 24.08
CA VAL A 94 -13.47 11.35 22.92
C VAL A 94 -13.18 9.89 22.54
N GLY A 95 -13.42 8.94 23.45
CA GLY A 95 -13.07 7.53 23.27
C GLY A 95 -11.63 7.21 23.71
N HIS A 96 -11.05 6.14 23.16
CA HIS A 96 -9.65 5.78 23.42
C HIS A 96 -8.72 6.70 22.63
N ARG A 97 -8.17 7.71 23.31
CA ARG A 97 -7.29 8.73 22.74
C ARG A 97 -6.00 8.82 23.57
N PRO A 98 -4.89 8.17 23.14
CA PRO A 98 -3.58 8.39 23.74
C PRO A 98 -3.21 9.88 23.69
N VAL A 99 -2.68 10.43 24.79
CA VAL A 99 -2.36 11.86 24.91
C VAL A 99 -0.86 12.04 25.13
N ALA A 100 -0.22 12.79 24.24
CA ALA A 100 1.20 13.13 24.34
C ALA A 100 1.49 13.94 25.61
N VAL A 101 2.52 13.54 26.35
CA VAL A 101 3.04 14.29 27.49
C VAL A 101 4.48 14.70 27.18
N LEU A 102 4.68 15.98 26.85
CA LEU A 102 5.99 16.49 26.48
C LEU A 102 6.91 16.65 27.71
N GLN A 103 8.23 16.71 27.51
CA GLN A 103 9.24 16.81 28.57
C GLN A 103 9.03 18.01 29.52
N ASN A 104 8.45 19.11 29.03
CA ASN A 104 8.04 20.26 29.84
C ASN A 104 6.80 20.00 30.72
N ARG A 105 6.33 18.75 30.79
CA ARG A 105 5.12 18.29 31.48
C ARG A 105 3.82 18.89 30.93
N ARG A 106 3.85 19.50 29.74
CA ARG A 106 2.64 19.93 29.03
C ARG A 106 1.93 18.67 28.54
N LYS A 107 0.79 18.37 29.16
CA LYS A 107 -0.16 17.38 28.64
C LYS A 107 -0.94 18.04 27.50
N VAL A 108 -0.80 17.52 26.29
CA VAL A 108 -1.57 18.00 25.13
C VAL A 108 -3.01 17.57 25.34
N GLN A 109 -3.90 18.48 25.71
CA GLN A 109 -5.31 18.12 25.88
C GLN A 109 -5.94 17.84 24.51
N PRO A 110 -6.86 16.86 24.41
CA PRO A 110 -7.70 16.70 23.22
C PRO A 110 -8.38 18.02 22.86
N TYR A 111 -8.50 18.32 21.58
CA TYR A 111 -9.11 19.55 21.08
C TYR A 111 -10.61 19.58 21.43
N ASP A 112 -11.18 20.78 21.58
CA ASP A 112 -12.59 20.94 21.96
C ASP A 112 -13.53 20.34 20.90
N HIS A 113 -13.17 20.45 19.61
CA HIS A 113 -13.93 19.92 18.47
C HIS A 113 -13.80 18.39 18.31
N GLU A 114 -12.83 17.75 18.96
CA GLU A 114 -12.65 16.29 18.98
C GLU A 114 -13.68 15.61 19.92
N ARG A 115 -14.17 16.37 20.91
CA ARG A 115 -15.08 15.88 21.95
C ARG A 115 -16.54 16.00 21.53
N VAL A 116 -17.29 14.91 21.66
CA VAL A 116 -18.73 14.87 21.40
C VAL A 116 -19.50 14.52 22.66
N HIS A 117 -20.81 14.74 22.65
CA HIS A 117 -21.70 14.11 23.63
C HIS A 117 -22.23 12.78 23.06
N PRO A 118 -22.00 11.64 23.71
CA PRO A 118 -22.61 10.36 23.33
C PRO A 118 -24.14 10.45 23.36
N ILE A 119 -24.83 9.71 22.48
CA ILE A 119 -26.31 9.68 22.47
C ILE A 119 -26.77 8.70 23.57
N PRO A 120 -27.47 9.16 24.63
CA PRO A 120 -27.85 8.26 25.72
C PRO A 120 -28.93 7.27 25.26
N LEU A 121 -28.66 5.97 25.46
CA LEU A 121 -29.57 4.86 25.16
C LEU A 121 -30.26 4.31 26.42
N TYR A 122 -29.63 4.43 27.58
CA TYR A 122 -30.20 4.10 28.88
C TYR A 122 -29.62 5.03 29.94
N ILE A 123 -30.46 5.47 30.86
CA ILE A 123 -30.06 6.23 32.05
C ILE A 123 -30.63 5.50 33.27
N ALA A 124 -29.79 5.31 34.29
CA ALA A 124 -30.20 4.72 35.56
C ALA A 124 -31.41 5.45 36.15
N GLU A 125 -32.32 4.68 36.77
CA GLU A 125 -33.60 5.15 37.33
C GLU A 125 -34.65 5.66 36.30
N VAL A 126 -34.24 6.09 35.11
CA VAL A 126 -35.14 6.54 34.04
C VAL A 126 -35.54 5.39 33.12
N GLY A 127 -34.61 4.52 32.73
CA GLY A 127 -34.83 3.39 31.83
C GLY A 127 -34.19 3.58 30.45
N VAL A 128 -34.70 2.87 29.45
CA VAL A 128 -34.18 2.88 28.07
C VAL A 128 -34.82 4.02 27.28
N ALA A 129 -34.03 4.71 26.46
CA ALA A 129 -34.49 5.79 25.61
C ALA A 129 -35.50 5.29 24.57
N PHE A 130 -36.53 6.09 24.31
CA PHE A 130 -37.44 5.85 23.19
C PHE A 130 -36.70 6.11 21.86
N GLY A 131 -36.80 5.19 20.91
CA GLY A 131 -36.12 5.31 19.61
C GLY A 131 -35.96 3.97 18.89
N PRO A 132 -35.25 3.95 17.75
CA PRO A 132 -35.07 2.73 16.94
C PRO A 132 -34.32 1.62 17.70
N TYR A 133 -33.48 1.99 18.67
CA TYR A 133 -32.66 1.08 19.45
C TYR A 133 -33.37 0.48 20.67
N GLN A 134 -34.54 1.01 21.06
CA GLN A 134 -35.19 0.72 22.34
C GLN A 134 -35.33 -0.78 22.60
N ALA A 135 -35.96 -1.52 21.69
CA ALA A 135 -36.27 -2.93 21.88
C ALA A 135 -35.01 -3.82 21.99
N LEU A 136 -33.94 -3.47 21.26
CA LEU A 136 -32.67 -4.20 21.32
C LEU A 136 -31.96 -3.95 22.66
N ILE A 137 -31.90 -2.70 23.10
CA ILE A 137 -31.24 -2.30 24.36
C ILE A 137 -32.01 -2.83 25.57
N GLU A 138 -33.34 -2.75 25.59
CA GLU A 138 -34.17 -3.33 26.64
C GLU A 138 -33.90 -4.84 26.79
N GLN A 139 -33.87 -5.57 25.68
CA GLN A 139 -33.63 -7.00 25.68
C GLN A 139 -32.18 -7.35 26.07
N ALA A 140 -31.19 -6.59 25.62
CA ALA A 140 -29.78 -6.82 25.96
C ALA A 140 -29.52 -6.58 27.46
N LEU A 141 -30.05 -5.49 28.02
CA LEU A 141 -29.98 -5.24 29.46
C LEU A 141 -30.73 -6.30 30.28
N ALA A 142 -31.85 -6.81 29.77
CA ALA A 142 -32.56 -7.92 30.42
C ALA A 142 -31.73 -9.21 30.46
N ILE A 143 -31.02 -9.53 29.36
CA ILE A 143 -30.09 -10.67 29.31
C ILE A 143 -28.95 -10.46 30.31
N LEU A 144 -28.29 -9.31 30.29
CA LEU A 144 -27.18 -8.97 31.20
C LEU A 144 -27.57 -9.06 32.67
N ARG A 145 -28.77 -8.60 33.06
CA ARG A 145 -29.29 -8.71 34.45
C ARG A 145 -29.50 -10.16 34.91
N GLN A 146 -29.68 -11.09 33.98
CA GLN A 146 -29.86 -12.50 34.29
C GLN A 146 -28.54 -13.28 34.24
N THR A 147 -27.48 -12.71 33.65
CA THR A 147 -26.16 -13.34 33.56
C THR A 147 -25.61 -13.68 34.93
N ASP A 148 -24.83 -14.77 34.99
CA ASP A 148 -24.13 -15.21 36.20
C ASP A 148 -23.24 -14.07 36.75
N PRO A 149 -23.40 -13.68 38.03
CA PRO A 149 -22.59 -12.62 38.64
C PRO A 149 -21.08 -12.87 38.52
N ASP A 150 -20.63 -14.13 38.59
CA ASP A 150 -19.21 -14.47 38.47
C ASP A 150 -18.67 -14.15 37.07
N LEU A 151 -19.49 -14.31 36.01
CA LEU A 151 -19.11 -13.93 34.64
C LEU A 151 -19.06 -12.41 34.47
N LEU A 152 -20.01 -11.70 35.08
CA LEU A 152 -20.05 -10.23 35.07
C LEU A 152 -18.82 -9.65 35.77
N GLU A 153 -18.39 -10.23 36.89
CA GLU A 153 -17.18 -9.83 37.60
C GLU A 153 -15.92 -10.09 36.75
N GLN A 154 -15.79 -11.27 36.13
CA GLN A 154 -14.67 -11.59 35.22
C GLN A 154 -14.59 -10.65 34.01
N ALA A 155 -15.73 -10.18 33.51
CA ALA A 155 -15.83 -9.23 32.41
C ALA A 155 -15.71 -7.76 32.86
N TRP A 156 -15.49 -7.49 34.14
CA TRP A 156 -15.43 -6.13 34.72
C TRP A 156 -16.70 -5.32 34.44
N PHE A 157 -17.88 -5.95 34.50
CA PHE A 157 -19.15 -5.32 34.14
C PHE A 157 -20.20 -5.44 35.25
N ASP A 158 -20.26 -4.44 36.14
CA ASP A 158 -21.29 -4.35 37.18
C ASP A 158 -22.47 -3.46 36.74
N LEU A 159 -23.62 -4.08 36.43
CA LEU A 159 -24.83 -3.37 36.02
C LEU A 159 -25.35 -2.39 37.08
N ALA A 160 -25.09 -2.62 38.37
CA ALA A 160 -25.52 -1.70 39.42
C ALA A 160 -24.70 -0.40 39.39
N ARG A 161 -23.55 -0.39 38.70
CA ARG A 161 -22.69 0.78 38.56
C ARG A 161 -22.90 1.57 37.28
N LEU A 162 -23.58 0.98 36.30
CA LEU A 162 -23.90 1.61 35.02
C LEU A 162 -24.93 2.73 35.21
N GLU A 163 -24.47 3.98 35.16
CA GLU A 163 -25.33 5.17 35.20
C GLU A 163 -25.89 5.47 33.80
N GLU A 164 -25.08 5.27 32.76
CA GLU A 164 -25.44 5.58 31.39
C GLU A 164 -24.90 4.51 30.41
N LEU A 165 -25.76 4.01 29.53
CA LEU A 165 -25.35 3.32 28.30
C LEU A 165 -25.60 4.27 27.15
N ALA A 166 -24.58 4.55 26.35
CA ALA A 166 -24.67 5.53 25.28
C ALA A 166 -24.15 4.99 23.95
N LEU A 167 -24.40 5.74 22.87
CA LEU A 167 -23.93 5.48 21.52
C LEU A 167 -22.94 6.56 21.11
N ASP A 168 -21.80 6.18 20.54
CA ASP A 168 -20.90 7.13 19.87
C ASP A 168 -21.57 7.62 18.57
N PRO A 169 -21.84 8.93 18.43
CA PRO A 169 -22.51 9.48 17.25
C PRO A 169 -21.57 9.68 16.05
N ARG A 170 -20.26 9.48 16.21
CA ARG A 170 -19.29 9.69 15.14
C ARG A 170 -19.38 8.57 14.11
N ALA A 171 -19.03 8.90 12.86
CA ALA A 171 -18.88 7.88 11.84
C ALA A 171 -17.72 6.95 12.22
N PHE A 172 -17.94 5.65 12.08
CA PHE A 172 -16.92 4.66 12.42
C PHE A 172 -15.88 4.58 11.31
N ASP A 173 -14.68 5.10 11.57
CA ASP A 173 -13.59 5.14 10.60
C ASP A 173 -12.70 3.91 10.69
N PHE A 174 -13.01 2.85 9.95
CA PHE A 174 -12.27 1.58 10.01
C PHE A 174 -10.76 1.68 9.77
N ASP A 175 -10.28 2.77 9.16
CA ASP A 175 -8.86 2.99 8.91
C ASP A 175 -8.13 3.52 10.16
N HIS A 176 -8.82 4.15 11.12
CA HIS A 176 -8.18 4.67 12.32
C HIS A 176 -7.47 3.54 13.12
N PRO A 177 -6.21 3.73 13.58
CA PRO A 177 -5.43 2.71 14.29
C PRO A 177 -6.10 2.16 15.56
N VAL A 178 -7.03 2.92 16.18
CA VAL A 178 -7.80 2.48 17.34
C VAL A 178 -8.59 1.20 17.06
N HIS A 179 -8.93 0.90 15.80
CA HIS A 179 -9.65 -0.32 15.44
C HIS A 179 -8.80 -1.58 15.44
N ARG A 180 -7.48 -1.44 15.53
CA ARG A 180 -6.58 -2.55 15.84
C ARG A 180 -6.69 -2.97 17.30
N ARG A 181 -7.26 -2.11 18.18
CA ARG A 181 -7.58 -2.47 19.56
C ARG A 181 -8.70 -3.53 19.56
N PRO A 182 -8.49 -4.70 20.18
CA PRO A 182 -9.50 -5.74 20.20
C PRO A 182 -10.82 -5.25 20.79
N ASN A 183 -11.94 -5.67 20.18
CA ASN A 183 -13.31 -5.38 20.63
C ASN A 183 -13.71 -3.90 20.69
N TYR A 184 -12.87 -2.95 20.25
CA TYR A 184 -13.21 -1.52 20.32
C TYR A 184 -14.46 -1.15 19.52
N HIS A 185 -14.67 -1.82 18.39
CA HIS A 185 -15.87 -1.67 17.56
C HIS A 185 -17.16 -2.13 18.26
N PHE A 186 -17.08 -2.89 19.36
CA PHE A 186 -18.26 -3.28 20.14
C PHE A 186 -18.64 -2.28 21.23
N GLY A 187 -17.66 -1.53 21.75
CA GLY A 187 -17.86 -0.53 22.78
C GLY A 187 -16.77 -0.54 23.85
N THR A 188 -16.77 0.49 24.69
CA THR A 188 -15.77 0.72 25.74
C THR A 188 -16.38 1.41 26.94
N TRP A 189 -15.82 1.18 28.12
CA TRP A 189 -16.03 2.08 29.26
C TRP A 189 -15.45 3.46 28.93
N ASP A 190 -16.13 4.51 29.37
CA ASP A 190 -15.70 5.90 29.18
C ASP A 190 -14.79 6.37 30.33
N PRO A 191 -13.51 6.65 30.05
CA PRO A 191 -12.57 7.12 31.08
C PRO A 191 -12.90 8.49 31.67
N HIS A 192 -13.72 9.30 30.98
CA HIS A 192 -14.04 10.67 31.39
C HIS A 192 -15.25 10.74 32.35
N ARG A 193 -16.02 9.65 32.47
CA ARG A 193 -17.13 9.53 33.40
C ARG A 193 -16.80 8.55 34.52
N ILE A 194 -16.00 9.05 35.46
CA ILE A 194 -15.51 8.32 36.64
C ILE A 194 -16.15 8.84 37.92
N ASP A 195 -16.46 7.94 38.86
CA ASP A 195 -16.94 8.33 40.18
C ASP A 195 -15.80 8.64 41.16
N ASN A 196 -16.16 9.10 42.37
CA ASN A 196 -15.18 9.38 43.43
C ASN A 196 -14.45 8.13 43.97
N ARG A 197 -14.87 6.92 43.59
CA ARG A 197 -14.23 5.65 43.97
C ARG A 197 -13.32 5.10 42.86
N GLY A 198 -13.25 5.77 41.71
CA GLY A 198 -12.42 5.38 40.58
C GLY A 198 -13.07 4.47 39.56
N TYR A 199 -14.39 4.23 39.64
CA TYR A 199 -15.12 3.37 38.70
C TYR A 199 -15.74 4.17 37.56
N PHE A 200 -15.64 3.65 36.35
CA PHE A 200 -16.33 4.20 35.19
C PHE A 200 -17.84 3.98 35.31
N ARG A 201 -18.63 4.97 34.84
CA ARG A 201 -20.08 5.04 35.01
C ARG A 201 -20.87 5.05 33.71
N ARG A 202 -20.19 5.31 32.59
CA ARG A 202 -20.77 5.31 31.25
C ARG A 202 -20.11 4.26 30.36
N PHE A 203 -20.91 3.40 29.74
CA PHE A 203 -20.44 2.49 28.69
C PHE A 203 -20.91 3.01 27.33
N VAL A 204 -20.01 3.11 26.36
CA VAL A 204 -20.31 3.68 25.03
C VAL A 204 -20.20 2.61 23.97
N LEU A 205 -21.31 2.37 23.26
CA LEU A 205 -21.42 1.47 22.11
C LEU A 205 -21.07 2.20 20.83
N GLN A 206 -20.59 1.47 19.84
CA GLN A 206 -20.37 2.01 18.49
C GLN A 206 -21.62 1.82 17.65
N GLN A 207 -22.06 2.90 16.98
CA GLN A 207 -23.28 2.88 16.17
C GLN A 207 -23.26 1.78 15.11
N VAL A 208 -22.11 1.56 14.46
CA VAL A 208 -21.95 0.56 13.40
C VAL A 208 -22.34 -0.86 13.84
N THR A 209 -22.05 -1.25 15.07
CA THR A 209 -22.39 -2.58 15.61
C THR A 209 -23.88 -2.68 15.92
N VAL A 210 -24.45 -1.65 16.53
CA VAL A 210 -25.88 -1.65 16.89
C VAL A 210 -26.74 -1.65 15.62
N ASP A 211 -26.36 -0.84 14.62
CA ASP A 211 -27.04 -0.77 13.33
C ASP A 211 -26.93 -2.09 12.56
N ALA A 212 -25.76 -2.74 12.54
CA ALA A 212 -25.57 -4.04 11.89
C ALA A 212 -26.44 -5.14 12.52
N LEU A 213 -26.54 -5.17 13.85
CA LEU A 213 -27.40 -6.11 14.56
C LEU A 213 -28.89 -5.87 14.27
N LEU A 214 -29.34 -4.61 14.24
CA LEU A 214 -30.72 -4.27 13.89
C LEU A 214 -31.05 -4.54 12.43
N ALA A 215 -30.10 -4.33 11.51
CA ALA A 215 -30.27 -4.64 10.09
C ALA A 215 -30.63 -6.12 9.92
N ARG A 216 -29.93 -7.03 10.62
CA ARG A 216 -30.27 -8.46 10.64
C ARG A 216 -31.72 -8.72 11.07
N VAL A 217 -32.17 -8.07 12.15
CA VAL A 217 -33.53 -8.24 12.69
C VAL A 217 -34.60 -7.76 11.71
N ASN A 218 -34.31 -6.69 10.97
CA ASN A 218 -35.27 -6.04 10.08
C ASN A 218 -35.30 -6.65 8.67
N GLU A 219 -34.16 -7.12 8.16
CA GLU A 219 -34.00 -7.60 6.79
C GLU A 219 -34.16 -9.12 6.64
N THR A 220 -33.90 -9.89 7.69
CA THR A 220 -33.97 -11.36 7.62
C THR A 220 -35.41 -11.84 7.52
N SER A 221 -35.77 -12.38 6.36
CA SER A 221 -37.07 -13.03 6.14
C SER A 221 -37.03 -14.52 6.48
N GLY A 222 -38.08 -15.05 7.11
CA GLY A 222 -38.26 -16.50 7.31
C GLY A 222 -38.01 -17.01 8.73
N LEU A 223 -37.56 -16.15 9.64
CA LEU A 223 -37.48 -16.43 11.09
C LEU A 223 -38.39 -15.46 11.87
N PRO A 224 -38.89 -15.85 13.07
CA PRO A 224 -39.67 -14.93 13.90
C PRO A 224 -38.82 -13.73 14.33
N ARG A 225 -39.35 -12.51 14.14
CA ARG A 225 -38.66 -11.27 14.52
C ARG A 225 -38.26 -11.25 16.00
N GLU A 226 -39.09 -11.81 16.88
CA GLU A 226 -38.79 -11.92 18.32
C GLU A 226 -37.56 -12.79 18.59
N GLU A 227 -37.40 -13.92 17.88
CA GLU A 227 -36.22 -14.77 18.01
C GLU A 227 -34.96 -14.06 17.48
N LEU A 228 -35.07 -13.36 16.33
CA LEU A 228 -33.96 -12.59 15.77
C LEU A 228 -33.54 -11.43 16.69
N LEU A 229 -34.50 -10.73 17.28
CA LEU A 229 -34.25 -9.65 18.24
C LEU A 229 -33.56 -10.19 19.49
N PHE A 230 -34.00 -11.33 20.01
CA PHE A 230 -33.34 -11.99 21.14
C PHE A 230 -31.90 -12.36 20.81
N GLU A 231 -31.64 -12.96 19.65
CA GLU A 231 -30.29 -13.33 19.22
C GLU A 231 -29.39 -12.10 19.05
N ALA A 232 -29.91 -11.03 18.44
CA ALA A 232 -29.19 -9.77 18.28
C ALA A 232 -28.86 -9.16 19.66
N ALA A 233 -29.80 -9.18 20.60
CA ALA A 233 -29.59 -8.71 21.96
C ALA A 233 -28.60 -9.56 22.74
N ALA A 234 -28.61 -10.88 22.53
CA ALA A 234 -27.66 -11.82 23.12
C ALA A 234 -26.24 -11.59 22.63
N VAL A 235 -26.06 -11.40 21.31
CA VAL A 235 -24.76 -11.03 20.74
C VAL A 235 -24.33 -9.66 21.25
N LEU A 236 -25.22 -8.65 21.28
CA LEU A 236 -24.89 -7.34 21.83
C LEU A 236 -24.40 -7.45 23.29
N ALA A 237 -25.13 -8.18 24.14
CA ALA A 237 -24.73 -8.42 25.53
C ALA A 237 -23.35 -9.09 25.62
N GLY A 238 -23.10 -10.14 24.83
CA GLY A 238 -21.79 -10.79 24.76
C GLY A 238 -20.67 -9.83 24.33
N THR A 239 -20.94 -8.98 23.33
CA THR A 239 -19.97 -8.00 22.84
C THR A 239 -19.70 -6.87 23.84
N ILE A 240 -20.69 -6.45 24.63
CA ILE A 240 -20.52 -5.51 25.77
C ILE A 240 -19.56 -6.10 26.79
N LEU A 241 -19.75 -7.37 27.18
CA LEU A 241 -18.86 -8.05 28.13
C LEU A 241 -17.42 -8.12 27.59
N MET A 242 -17.27 -8.46 26.31
CA MET A 242 -15.96 -8.51 25.65
C MET A 242 -15.27 -7.13 25.60
N GLY A 243 -15.98 -6.05 25.23
CA GLY A 243 -15.45 -4.69 25.22
C GLY A 243 -15.12 -4.17 26.61
N SER A 244 -15.96 -4.51 27.60
CA SER A 244 -15.73 -4.24 29.02
C SER A 244 -14.45 -4.92 29.51
N GLY A 245 -14.24 -6.21 29.21
CA GLY A 245 -13.05 -6.94 29.63
C GLY A 245 -11.74 -6.37 29.07
N VAL A 246 -11.73 -5.86 27.83
CA VAL A 246 -10.55 -5.20 27.26
C VAL A 246 -10.27 -3.86 27.94
N THR A 247 -11.31 -3.12 28.34
CA THR A 247 -11.12 -1.77 28.91
C THR A 247 -10.88 -1.80 30.42
N GLY A 248 -11.52 -2.73 31.12
CA GLY A 248 -11.64 -2.72 32.57
C GLY A 248 -12.60 -1.65 33.08
N ASP A 249 -13.04 -1.76 34.34
CA ASP A 249 -14.03 -0.87 34.96
C ASP A 249 -13.42 0.37 35.64
N ARG A 250 -12.09 0.55 35.56
CA ARG A 250 -11.31 1.62 36.20
C ARG A 250 -9.94 1.81 35.52
N PRO A 251 -9.25 2.96 35.68
CA PRO A 251 -7.97 3.24 35.01
C PRO A 251 -6.85 2.23 35.27
N GLU A 252 -6.83 1.58 36.45
CA GLU A 252 -5.81 0.60 36.87
C GLU A 252 -6.37 -0.84 36.87
N ALA A 253 -7.36 -1.13 36.03
CA ALA A 253 -7.92 -2.49 35.94
C ALA A 253 -6.90 -3.51 35.41
N HIS A 254 -6.03 -3.06 34.48
CA HIS A 254 -4.98 -3.86 33.87
C HIS A 254 -3.61 -3.26 34.24
N GLY A 255 -2.68 -4.11 34.68
CA GLY A 255 -1.29 -3.72 34.95
C GLY A 255 -0.47 -3.64 33.67
N SER A 256 0.74 -3.08 33.74
CA SER A 256 1.69 -3.04 32.62
C SER A 256 2.24 -4.42 32.24
N ASP A 257 2.11 -5.40 33.14
CA ASP A 257 2.44 -6.81 32.95
C ASP A 257 1.35 -7.59 32.20
N THR A 258 0.13 -7.03 32.13
CA THR A 258 -0.98 -7.62 31.38
C THR A 258 -0.86 -7.26 29.91
N THR A 259 -0.91 -8.27 29.05
CA THR A 259 -0.77 -8.11 27.60
C THR A 259 -2.04 -8.54 26.89
N LEU A 260 -2.27 -8.04 25.67
CA LEU A 260 -3.39 -8.51 24.85
C LEU A 260 -3.32 -10.03 24.59
N ALA A 261 -2.10 -10.57 24.45
CA ALA A 261 -1.89 -12.02 24.25
C ALA A 261 -2.39 -12.88 25.43
N THR A 262 -2.25 -12.38 26.66
CA THR A 262 -2.71 -13.08 27.87
C THR A 262 -4.18 -12.81 28.18
N LEU A 263 -4.68 -11.63 27.83
CA LEU A 263 -6.05 -11.19 28.11
C LEU A 263 -7.08 -11.81 27.14
N LEU A 264 -6.79 -11.86 25.84
CA LEU A 264 -7.76 -12.33 24.83
C LEU A 264 -8.26 -13.77 25.03
N PRO A 265 -7.41 -14.76 25.42
CA PRO A 265 -7.89 -16.11 25.73
C PRO A 265 -8.87 -16.14 26.91
N GLN A 266 -8.66 -15.31 27.92
CA GLN A 266 -9.57 -15.21 29.07
C GLN A 266 -10.94 -14.65 28.63
N ILE A 267 -10.91 -13.63 27.77
CA ILE A 267 -12.12 -13.04 27.17
C ILE A 267 -12.90 -14.05 26.34
N ALA A 268 -12.21 -14.82 25.49
CA ALA A 268 -12.84 -15.89 24.72
C ALA A 268 -13.47 -16.95 25.65
N GLY A 269 -12.78 -17.33 26.73
CA GLY A 269 -13.25 -18.32 27.69
C GLY A 269 -14.56 -17.95 28.38
N TYR A 270 -14.67 -16.74 28.95
CA TYR A 270 -15.92 -16.33 29.60
C TYR A 270 -17.04 -16.04 28.60
N ARG A 271 -16.71 -15.57 27.38
CA ARG A 271 -17.67 -15.38 26.28
C ARG A 271 -18.36 -16.70 25.91
N ASP A 272 -17.58 -17.75 25.73
CA ASP A 272 -18.12 -19.06 25.35
C ASP A 272 -19.00 -19.63 26.47
N ARG A 273 -18.56 -19.50 27.73
CA ARG A 273 -19.39 -19.82 28.91
C ARG A 273 -20.69 -19.02 28.96
N PHE A 274 -20.65 -17.73 28.66
CA PHE A 274 -21.84 -16.87 28.63
C PHE A 274 -22.86 -17.41 27.62
N TYR A 275 -22.43 -17.74 26.40
CA TYR A 275 -23.34 -18.27 25.39
C TYR A 275 -23.87 -19.67 25.72
N GLU A 276 -23.05 -20.55 26.30
CA GLU A 276 -23.49 -21.86 26.78
C GLU A 276 -24.57 -21.74 27.86
N GLN A 277 -24.36 -20.88 28.86
CA GLN A 277 -25.35 -20.67 29.93
C GLN A 277 -26.65 -20.03 29.41
N LEU A 278 -26.55 -19.13 28.43
CA LEU A 278 -27.71 -18.48 27.83
C LEU A 278 -28.59 -19.49 27.06
N MET A 279 -27.96 -20.46 26.39
CA MET A 279 -28.65 -21.52 25.64
C MET A 279 -29.58 -22.37 26.51
N ASP A 280 -29.23 -22.60 27.77
CA ASP A 280 -30.05 -23.39 28.69
C ASP A 280 -31.35 -22.69 29.13
N ARG A 281 -31.46 -21.38 28.85
CA ARG A 281 -32.60 -20.55 29.23
C ARG A 281 -33.56 -20.29 28.08
N LEU A 282 -33.21 -20.71 26.87
CA LEU A 282 -34.04 -20.55 25.67
C LEU A 282 -35.29 -21.45 25.71
N GLY A 283 -36.39 -20.96 25.13
CA GLY A 283 -37.59 -21.79 24.92
C GLY A 283 -37.30 -23.01 24.03
N PRO A 284 -38.03 -24.14 24.19
CA PRO A 284 -37.63 -25.43 23.63
C PRO A 284 -37.51 -25.45 22.09
N GLY A 285 -38.36 -24.68 21.38
CA GLY A 285 -38.30 -24.57 19.92
C GLY A 285 -37.09 -23.77 19.43
N HIS A 286 -36.86 -22.59 20.04
CA HIS A 286 -35.73 -21.71 19.71
C HIS A 286 -34.39 -22.37 20.09
N ALA A 287 -34.30 -22.97 21.28
CA ALA A 287 -33.12 -23.71 21.75
C ALA A 287 -32.72 -24.83 20.79
N LEU A 288 -33.70 -25.60 20.27
CA LEU A 288 -33.42 -26.66 19.30
C LEU A 288 -32.85 -26.11 17.98
N ARG A 289 -33.34 -24.95 17.52
CA ARG A 289 -32.81 -24.30 16.31
C ARG A 289 -31.37 -23.82 16.53
N ILE A 290 -31.11 -23.10 17.63
CA ILE A 290 -29.75 -22.60 17.90
C ILE A 290 -28.79 -23.74 18.17
N ARG A 291 -29.19 -24.86 18.80
CA ARG A 291 -28.32 -26.04 18.96
C ARG A 291 -27.93 -26.64 17.60
N ARG A 292 -28.89 -26.77 16.68
CA ARG A 292 -28.61 -27.22 15.31
C ARG A 292 -27.69 -26.26 14.56
N GLU A 293 -27.93 -24.96 14.71
CA GLU A 293 -27.06 -23.92 14.14
C GLU A 293 -25.64 -24.01 14.74
N ALA A 294 -25.52 -24.16 16.06
CA ALA A 294 -24.25 -24.29 16.77
C ALA A 294 -23.47 -25.56 16.40
N GLU A 295 -24.16 -26.68 16.16
CA GLU A 295 -23.52 -27.90 15.64
C GLU A 295 -22.95 -27.69 14.22
N GLN A 296 -23.64 -26.91 13.40
CA GLN A 296 -23.24 -26.61 12.01
C GLN A 296 -22.11 -25.57 11.96
N LEU A 297 -22.27 -24.46 12.68
CA LEU A 297 -21.37 -23.29 12.68
C LEU A 297 -20.31 -23.35 13.80
N ARG A 298 -20.31 -24.41 14.60
CA ARG A 298 -19.36 -24.71 15.70
C ARG A 298 -19.38 -23.78 16.90
N GLN A 299 -20.31 -22.81 16.98
CA GLN A 299 -20.47 -21.94 18.14
C GLN A 299 -21.96 -21.59 18.35
N PRO A 300 -22.45 -21.47 19.60
CA PRO A 300 -23.80 -20.97 19.86
C PRO A 300 -23.99 -19.53 19.35
N LEU A 301 -25.17 -19.23 18.80
CA LEU A 301 -25.51 -17.91 18.21
C LEU A 301 -24.58 -17.46 17.07
N ALA A 302 -23.82 -18.39 16.48
CA ALA A 302 -22.90 -18.09 15.39
C ALA A 302 -23.60 -17.48 14.17
N GLY A 303 -24.87 -17.79 13.90
CA GLY A 303 -25.59 -17.17 12.78
C GLY A 303 -25.76 -15.66 12.93
N ALA A 304 -25.95 -15.18 14.17
CA ALA A 304 -26.03 -13.74 14.46
C ALA A 304 -24.64 -13.09 14.43
N ARG A 305 -23.63 -13.78 14.96
CA ARG A 305 -22.24 -13.27 15.02
C ARG A 305 -21.57 -13.22 13.65
N HIS A 306 -21.74 -14.26 12.83
CA HIS A 306 -21.24 -14.30 11.45
C HIS A 306 -21.87 -13.19 10.61
N ASP A 307 -23.18 -12.96 10.76
CA ASP A 307 -23.86 -11.86 10.05
C ASP A 307 -23.34 -10.49 10.48
N LEU A 308 -23.13 -10.27 11.79
CA LEU A 308 -22.50 -9.06 12.32
C LEU A 308 -21.10 -8.86 11.72
N ASN A 309 -20.20 -9.85 11.83
CA ASN A 309 -18.85 -9.76 11.31
C ASN A 309 -18.83 -9.53 9.79
N HIS A 310 -19.72 -10.20 9.05
CA HIS A 310 -19.81 -10.05 7.60
C HIS A 310 -20.27 -8.65 7.19
N ARG A 311 -21.26 -8.07 7.88
CA ARG A 311 -21.71 -6.69 7.63
C ARG A 311 -20.63 -5.67 7.95
N LEU A 312 -19.91 -5.85 9.06
CA LEU A 312 -18.77 -4.98 9.40
C LEU A 312 -17.65 -5.07 8.35
N ALA A 313 -17.32 -6.28 7.88
CA ALA A 313 -16.34 -6.48 6.82
C ALA A 313 -16.78 -5.83 5.49
N GLN A 314 -18.06 -5.98 5.11
CA GLN A 314 -18.63 -5.33 3.92
C GLN A 314 -18.58 -3.80 4.03
N GLN A 315 -18.89 -3.23 5.21
CA GLN A 315 -18.82 -1.79 5.43
C GLN A 315 -17.39 -1.27 5.37
N ARG A 316 -16.43 -2.02 5.94
CA ARG A 316 -15.00 -1.72 5.81
C ARG A 316 -14.55 -1.73 4.35
N ALA A 317 -14.88 -2.79 3.60
CA ALA A 317 -14.55 -2.91 2.18
C ALA A 317 -15.16 -1.76 1.36
N ARG A 318 -16.42 -1.41 1.63
CA ARG A 318 -17.10 -0.27 1.02
C ARG A 318 -16.39 1.05 1.32
N GLN A 319 -16.04 1.29 2.59
CA GLN A 319 -15.29 2.47 2.99
C GLN A 319 -13.97 2.55 2.20
N LEU A 320 -13.14 1.52 2.29
CA LEU A 320 -11.83 1.48 1.63
C LEU A 320 -11.95 1.80 0.12
N GLN A 321 -12.84 1.12 -0.59
CA GLN A 321 -13.03 1.33 -2.03
C GLN A 321 -13.44 2.76 -2.38
N HIS A 322 -14.40 3.34 -1.67
CA HIS A 322 -14.88 4.68 -1.97
C HIS A 322 -13.88 5.77 -1.56
N VAL A 323 -13.08 5.56 -0.51
CA VAL A 323 -12.00 6.47 -0.13
C VAL A 323 -10.95 6.52 -1.24
N HIS A 324 -10.43 5.36 -1.66
CA HIS A 324 -9.46 5.28 -2.76
C HIS A 324 -10.04 5.82 -4.08
N LEU A 325 -11.30 5.51 -4.41
CA LEU A 325 -11.94 6.09 -5.60
C LEU A 325 -12.08 7.61 -5.52
N SER A 326 -12.36 8.16 -4.34
CA SER A 326 -12.45 9.61 -4.17
C SER A 326 -11.10 10.28 -4.43
N ARG A 327 -10.00 9.71 -3.93
CA ARG A 327 -8.62 10.13 -4.20
C ARG A 327 -8.27 9.99 -5.68
N LEU A 328 -8.55 8.82 -6.29
CA LEU A 328 -8.36 8.56 -7.71
C LEU A 328 -9.07 9.61 -8.57
N TYR A 329 -10.37 9.85 -8.31
CA TYR A 329 -11.19 10.82 -9.03
C TYR A 329 -10.70 12.27 -8.85
N ALA A 330 -10.17 12.61 -7.67
CA ALA A 330 -9.53 13.89 -7.44
C ALA A 330 -8.28 14.01 -8.32
N ARG A 331 -7.36 13.02 -8.28
CA ARG A 331 -6.10 12.99 -9.04
C ARG A 331 -6.28 13.08 -10.56
N ILE A 332 -7.33 12.47 -11.12
CA ILE A 332 -7.67 12.57 -12.55
C ILE A 332 -8.38 13.88 -12.93
N GLY A 333 -8.72 14.76 -11.97
CA GLY A 333 -9.32 16.07 -12.20
C GLY A 333 -10.85 16.15 -12.14
N TYR A 334 -11.56 15.10 -11.69
CA TYR A 334 -13.03 15.06 -11.63
C TYR A 334 -13.56 15.33 -10.20
N THR A 335 -13.30 16.54 -9.69
CA THR A 335 -13.57 16.95 -8.30
C THR A 335 -15.00 16.72 -7.82
N LYS A 336 -16.01 16.95 -8.67
CA LYS A 336 -17.41 16.70 -8.29
C LYS A 336 -17.66 15.21 -8.04
N ALA A 337 -17.15 14.35 -8.92
CA ALA A 337 -17.31 12.90 -8.77
C ALA A 337 -16.55 12.41 -7.53
N ALA A 338 -15.34 12.93 -7.29
CA ALA A 338 -14.56 12.65 -6.09
C ALA A 338 -15.36 12.96 -4.81
N LYS A 339 -15.93 14.17 -4.71
CA LYS A 339 -16.78 14.56 -3.57
C LYS A 339 -18.04 13.71 -3.42
N GLU A 340 -18.66 13.26 -4.52
CA GLU A 340 -19.79 12.32 -4.43
C GLU A 340 -19.36 10.95 -3.91
N GLN A 341 -18.19 10.43 -4.29
CA GLN A 341 -17.64 9.20 -3.71
C GLN A 341 -17.33 9.36 -2.22
N ALA A 342 -16.68 10.47 -1.84
CA ALA A 342 -16.39 10.77 -0.44
C ALA A 342 -17.65 10.91 0.42
N LYS A 343 -18.76 11.43 -0.12
CA LYS A 343 -20.05 11.49 0.61
C LYS A 343 -20.67 10.12 0.90
N ILE A 344 -20.32 9.08 0.14
CA ILE A 344 -20.81 7.72 0.39
C ILE A 344 -20.22 7.17 1.69
N VAL A 345 -18.99 7.56 2.02
CA VAL A 345 -18.32 7.19 3.26
C VAL A 345 -18.41 8.36 4.24
N PRO A 346 -19.21 8.26 5.31
CA PRO A 346 -19.50 9.38 6.18
C PRO A 346 -18.32 9.84 7.07
N VAL A 347 -17.13 9.25 6.92
CA VAL A 347 -15.98 9.50 7.80
C VAL A 347 -15.35 10.87 7.50
N PRO A 348 -15.09 11.71 8.52
CA PRO A 348 -14.51 13.03 8.33
C PRO A 348 -13.14 13.02 7.64
N SER A 349 -12.27 12.08 8.03
CA SER A 349 -10.92 11.89 7.49
C SER A 349 -10.93 11.85 5.96
N ALA A 350 -11.66 10.89 5.38
CA ALA A 350 -11.78 10.74 3.94
C ALA A 350 -12.39 11.95 3.23
N ARG A 351 -13.41 12.59 3.81
CA ARG A 351 -14.08 13.75 3.18
C ARG A 351 -13.16 14.96 3.12
N MET A 352 -12.50 15.29 4.22
CA MET A 352 -11.64 16.47 4.32
C MET A 352 -10.36 16.28 3.52
N THR A 353 -9.73 15.09 3.55
CA THR A 353 -8.59 14.79 2.67
C THR A 353 -8.99 14.84 1.19
N CYS A 354 -10.14 14.26 0.80
CA CYS A 354 -10.63 14.37 -0.58
C CYS A 354 -10.90 15.83 -1.01
N ASP A 355 -11.38 16.67 -0.09
CA ASP A 355 -11.58 18.09 -0.36
C ASP A 355 -10.24 18.80 -0.62
N ILE A 356 -9.20 18.50 0.16
CA ILE A 356 -7.84 19.02 -0.05
C ILE A 356 -7.25 18.49 -1.37
N ASP A 357 -7.35 17.19 -1.67
CA ASP A 357 -6.89 16.59 -2.94
C ASP A 357 -7.55 17.25 -4.17
N CYS A 358 -8.85 17.56 -4.05
CA CYS A 358 -9.59 18.27 -5.09
C CYS A 358 -9.06 19.69 -5.29
N GLN A 359 -8.71 20.38 -4.20
CA GLN A 359 -8.15 21.73 -4.23
C GLN A 359 -6.72 21.71 -4.79
N LEU A 360 -5.87 20.77 -4.37
CA LEU A 360 -4.53 20.52 -4.92
C LEU A 360 -4.60 20.35 -6.44
N THR A 361 -5.44 19.43 -6.91
CA THR A 361 -5.57 19.15 -8.34
C THR A 361 -6.12 20.37 -9.11
N ALA A 362 -7.11 21.07 -8.55
CA ALA A 362 -7.64 22.29 -9.18
C ALA A 362 -6.60 23.42 -9.25
N ALA A 363 -5.74 23.54 -8.24
CA ALA A 363 -4.67 24.52 -8.21
C ALA A 363 -3.59 24.18 -9.25
N HIS A 364 -3.15 22.92 -9.34
CA HIS A 364 -2.20 22.49 -10.39
C HIS A 364 -2.73 22.75 -11.80
N LEU A 365 -3.99 22.41 -12.08
CA LEU A 365 -4.61 22.70 -13.37
C LEU A 365 -4.69 24.20 -13.67
N ALA A 366 -4.99 25.03 -12.66
CA ALA A 366 -4.98 26.48 -12.82
C ALA A 366 -3.57 27.03 -13.08
N VAL A 367 -2.54 26.43 -12.48
CA VAL A 367 -1.12 26.74 -12.78
C VAL A 367 -0.79 26.39 -14.22
N ASP A 368 -1.15 25.19 -14.69
CA ASP A 368 -0.92 24.74 -16.07
C ASP A 368 -1.56 25.68 -17.12
N GLU A 369 -2.72 26.25 -16.79
CA GLU A 369 -3.43 27.23 -17.62
C GLU A 369 -2.89 28.67 -17.48
N GLY A 370 -1.89 28.90 -16.64
CA GLY A 370 -1.31 30.22 -16.37
C GLY A 370 -2.19 31.15 -15.50
N ARG A 371 -3.22 30.61 -14.84
CA ARG A 371 -4.13 31.34 -13.93
C ARG A 371 -3.61 31.31 -12.50
N LEU A 372 -2.44 31.91 -12.27
CA LEU A 372 -1.71 31.83 -11.00
C LEU A 372 -2.47 32.42 -9.81
N GLU A 373 -3.19 33.52 -10.01
CA GLU A 373 -3.98 34.15 -8.95
C GLU A 373 -5.18 33.30 -8.50
N ASP A 374 -5.80 32.56 -9.42
CA ASP A 374 -6.91 31.65 -9.11
C ASP A 374 -6.39 30.45 -8.29
N ALA A 375 -5.23 29.91 -8.66
CA ALA A 375 -4.58 28.84 -7.91
C ALA A 375 -4.15 29.30 -6.51
N ALA A 376 -3.53 30.47 -6.39
CA ALA A 376 -3.10 31.03 -5.11
C ALA A 376 -4.27 31.36 -4.15
N ALA A 377 -5.47 31.58 -4.70
CA ALA A 377 -6.68 31.81 -3.90
C ALA A 377 -7.18 30.54 -3.19
N LEU A 378 -6.80 29.35 -3.65
CA LEU A 378 -7.22 28.07 -3.05
C LEU A 378 -6.40 27.68 -1.80
N LEU A 379 -5.16 28.16 -1.69
CA LEU A 379 -4.24 27.77 -0.61
C LEU A 379 -4.78 28.05 0.81
N PRO A 380 -5.38 29.21 1.13
CA PRO A 380 -5.96 29.45 2.46
C PRO A 380 -7.07 28.48 2.81
N ASP A 381 -7.93 28.15 1.84
CA ASP A 381 -9.03 27.23 2.07
C ASP A 381 -8.51 25.81 2.36
N MET A 382 -7.35 25.44 1.79
CA MET A 382 -6.66 24.17 2.05
C MET A 382 -6.05 24.13 3.46
N GLU A 383 -5.35 25.20 3.86
CA GLU A 383 -4.80 25.35 5.21
C GLU A 383 -5.91 25.35 6.28
N ASP A 384 -7.00 26.07 6.04
CA ASP A 384 -8.16 26.09 6.94
C ASP A 384 -8.78 24.68 7.07
N THR A 385 -8.89 23.94 5.97
CA THR A 385 -9.41 22.56 5.98
C THR A 385 -8.45 21.61 6.72
N LEU A 386 -7.13 21.75 6.52
CA LEU A 386 -6.10 20.99 7.23
C LEU A 386 -6.20 21.20 8.75
N HIS A 387 -6.25 22.45 9.20
CA HIS A 387 -6.39 22.76 10.62
C HIS A 387 -7.71 22.26 11.21
N GLN A 388 -8.82 22.45 10.51
CA GLN A 388 -10.12 21.93 10.95
C GLN A 388 -10.10 20.39 11.07
N ALA A 389 -9.46 19.70 10.12
CA ALA A 389 -9.36 18.26 10.15
C ALA A 389 -8.54 17.75 11.35
N ILE A 390 -7.46 18.45 11.72
CA ILE A 390 -6.68 18.16 12.94
C ILE A 390 -7.50 18.45 14.20
N GLU A 391 -8.14 19.62 14.28
CA GLU A 391 -8.90 20.05 15.47
C GLU A 391 -10.11 19.16 15.78
N CYS A 392 -10.75 18.58 14.76
CA CYS A 392 -11.85 17.63 14.96
C CYS A 392 -11.38 16.16 15.10
N GLY A 393 -10.08 15.88 14.95
CA GLY A 393 -9.52 14.53 15.03
C GLY A 393 -9.73 13.66 13.78
N ALA A 394 -10.09 14.27 12.65
CA ALA A 394 -10.14 13.62 11.34
C ALA A 394 -8.73 13.28 10.82
N LEU A 395 -7.77 14.19 11.04
CA LEU A 395 -6.34 13.95 10.88
C LEU A 395 -5.68 13.80 12.25
N VAL A 396 -4.52 13.14 12.28
CA VAL A 396 -3.77 12.95 13.51
C VAL A 396 -3.27 14.29 14.05
N ASP A 397 -3.23 14.42 15.38
CA ASP A 397 -2.61 15.56 16.04
C ASP A 397 -1.09 15.53 15.84
N PRO A 398 -0.47 16.55 15.21
CA PRO A 398 0.96 16.56 14.93
C PRO A 398 1.84 16.39 16.18
N TRP A 399 1.36 16.76 17.37
CA TRP A 399 2.10 16.53 18.63
C TRP A 399 2.34 15.05 18.95
N ASN A 400 1.58 14.14 18.35
CA ASN A 400 1.80 12.71 18.51
C ASN A 400 3.13 12.25 17.89
N ILE A 401 3.69 13.02 16.94
CA ILE A 401 5.01 12.77 16.35
C ILE A 401 6.08 12.75 17.45
N LEU A 402 6.23 13.86 18.18
CA LEU A 402 7.18 13.95 19.30
C LEU A 402 6.75 13.17 20.53
N GLY A 403 5.45 13.12 20.80
CA GLY A 403 4.91 12.52 22.01
C GLY A 403 5.03 11.00 22.06
N PHE A 404 4.95 10.34 20.89
CA PHE A 404 4.90 8.89 20.79
C PHE A 404 5.81 8.31 19.71
N GLY A 405 6.60 9.11 18.99
CA GLY A 405 7.45 8.60 17.90
C GLY A 405 6.63 8.01 16.74
N ALA A 406 5.50 8.64 16.43
CA ALA A 406 4.48 8.16 15.48
C ALA A 406 3.82 6.80 15.87
N GLN A 407 3.91 6.41 17.13
CA GLN A 407 3.26 5.20 17.62
C GLN A 407 1.89 5.45 18.24
N PHE A 408 1.02 4.44 18.19
CA PHE A 408 -0.31 4.42 18.78
C PHE A 408 -0.45 3.26 19.78
N SER A 409 -0.64 3.59 21.05
CA SER A 409 -0.84 2.59 22.12
C SER A 409 -2.25 1.99 22.05
N LEU A 410 -2.36 0.68 21.79
CA LEU A 410 -3.64 -0.05 21.80
C LEU A 410 -4.03 -0.51 23.21
N PHE A 411 -3.03 -0.78 24.04
CA PHE A 411 -3.15 -1.30 25.40
C PHE A 411 -2.01 -0.76 26.28
N PRO A 412 -2.14 -0.74 27.63
CA PRO A 412 -1.10 -0.19 28.51
C PRO A 412 0.30 -0.81 28.35
N ALA A 413 0.40 -2.10 27.98
CA ALA A 413 1.67 -2.74 27.72
C ALA A 413 2.33 -2.19 26.44
N ILE A 414 3.62 -1.83 26.53
CA ILE A 414 4.38 -1.21 25.43
C ILE A 414 4.39 -2.09 24.18
N GLU A 415 4.51 -3.41 24.35
CA GLU A 415 4.47 -4.42 23.27
C GLU A 415 3.16 -4.42 22.46
N ASN A 416 2.09 -3.77 22.95
CA ASN A 416 0.80 -3.67 22.26
C ASN A 416 0.62 -2.29 21.60
N THR A 417 1.72 -1.75 21.09
CA THR A 417 1.79 -0.48 20.36
C THR A 417 2.00 -0.76 18.87
N ILE A 418 1.40 0.06 18.02
CA ILE A 418 1.52 -0.04 16.56
C ILE A 418 1.92 1.31 15.96
N HIS A 419 2.49 1.32 14.76
CA HIS A 419 2.71 2.55 14.00
C HIS A 419 1.36 3.21 13.63
N ASP A 420 1.26 4.54 13.81
CA ASP A 420 0.11 5.35 13.39
C ASP A 420 0.36 5.87 11.97
N HIS A 421 -0.09 5.12 10.96
CA HIS A 421 0.12 5.47 9.54
C HIS A 421 -0.50 6.81 9.12
N ARG A 422 -1.44 7.36 9.91
CA ARG A 422 -2.02 8.67 9.64
C ARG A 422 -1.02 9.81 9.83
N VAL A 423 0.07 9.56 10.56
CA VAL A 423 1.20 10.49 10.66
C VAL A 423 1.90 10.61 9.31
N ASP A 424 2.11 9.49 8.62
CA ASP A 424 2.70 9.46 7.29
C ASP A 424 1.77 10.18 6.29
N ASP A 425 0.46 9.84 6.30
CA ASP A 425 -0.55 10.54 5.46
C ASP A 425 -0.58 12.06 5.70
N LEU A 426 -0.38 12.51 6.95
CA LEU A 426 -0.33 13.93 7.29
C LEU A 426 0.94 14.60 6.77
N ILE A 427 2.09 13.93 6.90
CA ILE A 427 3.37 14.42 6.37
C ILE A 427 3.28 14.57 4.85
N ASP A 428 2.78 13.55 4.15
CA ASP A 428 2.58 13.58 2.70
C ASP A 428 1.67 14.74 2.28
N LEU A 429 0.54 14.92 2.97
CA LEU A 429 -0.41 15.99 2.68
C LEU A 429 0.19 17.39 2.89
N VAL A 430 1.00 17.58 3.94
CA VAL A 430 1.69 18.85 4.20
C VAL A 430 2.79 19.06 3.15
N ASN A 431 3.49 18.00 2.75
CA ASN A 431 4.49 18.06 1.68
C ASN A 431 3.85 18.48 0.34
N ASP A 432 2.71 17.91 -0.04
CA ASP A 432 1.96 18.29 -1.24
C ASP A 432 1.56 19.78 -1.23
N ILE A 433 1.16 20.31 -0.07
CA ILE A 433 0.85 21.74 0.08
C ILE A 433 2.11 22.59 -0.08
N PHE A 434 3.24 22.19 0.52
CA PHE A 434 4.53 22.87 0.32
C PHE A 434 5.02 22.82 -1.13
N ASP A 435 4.82 21.71 -1.83
CA ASP A 435 5.16 21.54 -3.24
C ASP A 435 4.30 22.43 -4.13
N LEU A 436 3.00 22.54 -3.86
CA LEU A 436 2.12 23.48 -4.55
C LEU A 436 2.54 24.94 -4.33
N TYR A 437 2.88 25.31 -3.09
CA TYR A 437 3.42 26.64 -2.77
C TYR A 437 4.69 26.93 -3.57
N ALA A 438 5.66 26.00 -3.55
CA ALA A 438 6.92 26.16 -4.24
C ALA A 438 6.73 26.27 -5.76
N ARG A 439 5.85 25.44 -6.34
CA ARG A 439 5.49 25.50 -7.75
C ARG A 439 4.85 26.84 -8.13
N LEU A 440 3.90 27.34 -7.33
CA LEU A 440 3.25 28.63 -7.57
C LEU A 440 4.23 29.80 -7.47
N GLU A 441 5.13 29.75 -6.49
CA GLU A 441 6.16 30.79 -6.33
C GLU A 441 7.14 30.79 -7.51
N LYS A 442 7.59 29.60 -7.94
CA LYS A 442 8.41 29.36 -9.13
C LYS A 442 7.77 29.99 -10.38
N GLU A 443 6.51 29.67 -10.64
CA GLU A 443 5.79 30.20 -11.81
C GLU A 443 5.53 31.71 -11.71
N ALA A 444 5.22 32.23 -10.52
CA ALA A 444 5.04 33.66 -10.29
C ALA A 444 6.35 34.44 -10.54
N ALA A 445 7.49 33.90 -10.09
CA ALA A 445 8.82 34.45 -10.34
C ALA A 445 9.16 34.43 -11.84
N ALA A 446 8.94 33.30 -12.52
CA ALA A 446 9.13 33.16 -13.96
C ALA A 446 8.21 34.11 -14.76
N ALA A 447 6.97 34.33 -14.30
CA ALA A 447 6.03 35.28 -14.88
C ALA A 447 6.36 36.75 -14.55
N GLY A 448 7.22 37.03 -13.55
CA GLY A 448 7.59 38.37 -13.09
C GLY A 448 6.52 39.04 -12.22
N GLN A 449 5.64 38.25 -11.61
CA GLN A 449 4.58 38.72 -10.70
C GLN A 449 5.11 38.88 -9.26
N THR A 450 6.03 39.82 -9.04
CA THR A 450 6.73 39.98 -7.75
C THR A 450 5.80 40.19 -6.54
N ARG A 451 4.60 40.77 -6.76
CA ARG A 451 3.61 40.93 -5.67
C ARG A 451 3.05 39.57 -5.22
N LEU A 452 2.69 38.71 -6.17
CA LEU A 452 2.14 37.38 -5.89
C LEU A 452 3.22 36.51 -5.23
N GLN A 453 4.43 36.51 -5.78
CA GLN A 453 5.59 35.81 -5.22
C GLN A 453 5.80 36.16 -3.73
N LYS A 454 5.88 37.45 -3.38
CA LYS A 454 6.06 37.87 -1.98
C LYS A 454 4.91 37.47 -1.06
N GLN A 455 3.70 37.44 -1.59
CA GLN A 455 2.53 36.98 -0.83
C GLN A 455 2.60 35.47 -0.57
N LEU A 456 3.04 34.68 -1.55
CA LEU A 456 3.22 33.24 -1.44
C LEU A 456 4.34 32.89 -0.44
N SER A 457 5.53 33.48 -0.60
CA SER A 457 6.67 33.27 0.31
C SER A 457 6.31 33.58 1.78
N GLY A 458 5.65 34.71 2.04
CA GLY A 458 5.25 35.07 3.41
C GLY A 458 4.17 34.15 4.04
N ARG A 459 3.36 33.46 3.22
CA ARG A 459 2.42 32.46 3.73
C ARG A 459 3.09 31.11 3.95
N LEU A 460 3.96 30.71 3.02
CA LEU A 460 4.78 29.52 3.15
C LEU A 460 5.66 29.59 4.42
N GLU A 461 6.26 30.75 4.72
CA GLU A 461 7.01 31.00 5.96
C GLU A 461 6.14 30.76 7.22
N ALA A 462 4.89 31.23 7.20
CA ALA A 462 3.97 31.06 8.32
C ALA A 462 3.57 29.59 8.53
N LEU A 463 3.26 28.87 7.44
CA LEU A 463 2.92 27.45 7.50
C LEU A 463 4.13 26.61 7.93
N ALA A 464 5.32 26.91 7.41
CA ALA A 464 6.58 26.30 7.83
C ALA A 464 6.84 26.50 9.32
N GLY A 465 6.67 27.72 9.83
CA GLY A 465 6.83 28.02 11.25
C GLY A 465 5.81 27.29 12.14
N TRP A 466 4.60 27.04 11.64
CA TRP A 466 3.62 26.20 12.34
C TRP A 466 4.02 24.71 12.31
N TRP A 467 4.51 24.19 11.19
CA TRP A 467 4.86 22.77 11.06
C TRP A 467 6.08 22.39 11.90
N ASP A 468 7.14 23.19 11.84
CA ASP A 468 8.42 22.87 12.49
C ASP A 468 8.35 22.79 14.03
N GLN A 469 7.28 23.33 14.64
CA GLN A 469 7.06 23.21 16.09
C GLN A 469 6.85 21.75 16.54
N PHE A 470 6.48 20.86 15.62
CA PHE A 470 6.23 19.45 15.87
C PHE A 470 7.44 18.55 15.60
N ALA A 471 8.58 19.13 15.19
CA ALA A 471 9.88 18.48 15.03
C ALA A 471 9.83 17.08 14.38
N SER A 472 9.15 16.98 13.24
CA SER A 472 9.08 15.79 12.39
C SER A 472 10.46 15.25 12.00
N THR A 473 11.45 16.13 11.81
CA THR A 473 12.82 15.75 11.42
C THR A 473 13.69 15.21 12.56
N GLU A 474 13.25 15.33 13.82
CA GLU A 474 14.03 14.89 14.99
C GLU A 474 13.70 13.44 15.40
N VAL A 475 12.64 12.86 14.83
CA VAL A 475 12.14 11.52 15.17
C VAL A 475 12.63 10.52 14.15
N SER A 476 13.55 9.63 14.55
CA SER A 476 14.18 8.66 13.64
C SER A 476 13.25 7.56 13.11
N SER A 477 12.06 7.39 13.68
CA SER A 477 11.09 6.37 13.26
C SER A 477 10.18 6.79 12.10
N ILE A 478 10.32 8.03 11.61
CA ILE A 478 9.54 8.57 10.49
C ILE A 478 10.44 9.31 9.50
N GLU A 479 9.99 9.40 8.24
CA GLU A 479 10.58 10.28 7.24
C GLU A 479 9.96 11.68 7.39
N GLY A 480 10.56 12.51 8.23
CA GLY A 480 10.05 13.86 8.50
C GLY A 480 10.46 14.89 7.45
N ILE A 481 9.59 15.85 7.17
CA ILE A 481 9.90 17.03 6.32
C ILE A 481 10.19 18.28 7.16
N SER A 482 11.11 19.13 6.70
CA SER A 482 11.44 20.43 7.29
C SER A 482 10.68 21.55 6.56
N GLY A 483 9.77 22.22 7.25
CA GLY A 483 9.01 23.34 6.70
C GLY A 483 9.92 24.52 6.37
N ARG A 484 10.85 24.85 7.28
CA ARG A 484 11.83 25.92 7.06
C ARG A 484 12.70 25.66 5.84
N GLU A 485 13.16 24.44 5.65
CA GLU A 485 13.95 24.08 4.47
C GLU A 485 13.13 24.19 3.19
N ALA A 486 11.86 23.74 3.20
CA ALA A 486 10.94 23.89 2.08
C ALA A 486 10.73 25.36 1.69
N TRP A 487 10.55 26.25 2.68
CA TRP A 487 10.43 27.70 2.46
C TRP A 487 11.74 28.31 1.93
N GLU A 488 12.87 28.10 2.63
CA GLU A 488 14.17 28.66 2.23
C GLU A 488 14.55 28.21 0.81
N SER A 489 14.28 26.95 0.47
CA SER A 489 14.51 26.41 -0.88
C SER A 489 13.63 27.09 -1.92
N SER A 490 12.33 27.23 -1.66
CA SER A 490 11.39 27.90 -2.58
C SER A 490 11.78 29.35 -2.84
N ASP A 491 12.10 30.10 -1.79
CA ASP A 491 12.46 31.52 -1.87
C ASP A 491 13.76 31.70 -2.69
N GLN A 492 14.78 30.86 -2.44
CA GLN A 492 16.03 30.86 -3.21
C GLN A 492 15.82 30.55 -4.70
N VAL A 493 14.97 29.57 -5.02
CA VAL A 493 14.61 29.22 -6.41
C VAL A 493 13.93 30.41 -7.08
N ALA A 494 12.98 31.03 -6.40
CA ALA A 494 12.23 32.17 -6.92
C ALA A 494 13.12 33.41 -7.14
N GLU A 495 14.06 33.68 -6.23
CA GLU A 495 15.09 34.72 -6.41
C GLU A 495 16.00 34.43 -7.61
N ALA A 496 16.48 33.19 -7.73
CA ALA A 496 17.35 32.78 -8.82
C ALA A 496 16.65 32.88 -10.20
N LEU A 497 15.39 32.46 -10.31
CA LEU A 497 14.60 32.58 -11.54
C LEU A 497 14.28 34.04 -11.89
N THR A 498 14.02 34.88 -10.87
CA THR A 498 13.83 36.32 -11.06
C THR A 498 15.10 36.97 -11.60
N ALA A 499 16.26 36.64 -11.04
CA ALA A 499 17.56 37.12 -11.49
C ALA A 499 17.90 36.62 -12.90
N TRP A 500 17.62 35.35 -13.20
CA TRP A 500 17.82 34.74 -14.52
C TRP A 500 17.01 35.47 -15.59
N LYS A 501 15.74 35.77 -15.31
CA LYS A 501 14.88 36.56 -16.20
C LYS A 501 15.38 37.99 -16.42
N GLN A 502 15.89 38.65 -15.37
CA GLN A 502 16.48 40.00 -15.50
C GLN A 502 17.78 40.00 -16.29
N ALA A 503 18.57 38.93 -16.19
CA ALA A 503 19.85 38.77 -16.88
C ALA A 503 19.71 38.49 -18.39
N GLY A 504 18.56 37.95 -18.85
CA GLY A 504 18.28 37.73 -20.26
C GLY A 504 19.34 36.84 -20.94
N THR A 505 20.06 37.37 -21.94
CA THR A 505 21.12 36.63 -22.63
C THR A 505 22.36 36.34 -21.78
N ALA A 506 22.55 37.03 -20.64
CA ALA A 506 23.66 36.75 -19.71
C ALA A 506 23.40 35.54 -18.79
N ALA A 507 22.18 34.98 -18.83
CA ALA A 507 21.70 33.96 -17.91
C ALA A 507 22.18 32.52 -18.24
N GLY A 508 22.74 32.33 -19.44
CA GLY A 508 23.41 31.07 -19.85
C GLY A 508 24.89 30.97 -19.43
N ASP A 509 25.41 31.94 -18.68
CA ASP A 509 26.79 31.91 -18.16
C ASP A 509 26.86 31.11 -16.86
N VAL A 510 27.75 30.11 -16.79
CA VAL A 510 28.01 29.32 -15.58
C VAL A 510 28.47 30.22 -14.41
N ALA A 511 29.09 31.37 -14.70
CA ALA A 511 29.47 32.34 -13.68
C ALA A 511 28.27 33.02 -12.99
N PHE A 512 27.14 33.16 -13.70
CA PHE A 512 25.89 33.68 -13.13
C PHE A 512 25.34 32.72 -12.08
N TRP A 513 25.18 31.44 -12.43
CA TRP A 513 24.64 30.43 -11.52
C TRP A 513 25.53 30.17 -10.31
N ARG A 514 26.86 30.22 -10.44
CA ARG A 514 27.78 30.00 -9.30
C ARG A 514 27.52 30.94 -8.11
N GLY A 515 27.02 32.16 -8.34
CA GLY A 515 26.68 33.10 -7.27
C GLY A 515 25.35 32.80 -6.55
N HIS A 516 24.40 32.18 -7.24
CA HIS A 516 23.06 31.86 -6.73
C HIS A 516 22.97 30.44 -6.15
N VAL A 517 23.71 29.49 -6.72
CA VAL A 517 23.65 28.07 -6.38
C VAL A 517 24.41 27.74 -5.09
N ALA A 518 25.36 28.60 -4.68
CA ALA A 518 26.05 28.45 -3.38
C ALA A 518 25.10 28.51 -2.17
N GLN A 519 23.85 28.93 -2.37
CA GLN A 519 22.82 29.02 -1.34
C GLN A 519 21.93 27.78 -1.28
N PHE A 520 21.91 26.94 -2.32
CA PHE A 520 21.03 25.77 -2.40
C PHE A 520 21.46 24.71 -1.37
N ARG A 521 20.51 24.31 -0.52
CA ARG A 521 20.72 23.35 0.57
C ARG A 521 19.93 22.05 0.43
N SER A 522 19.01 21.98 -0.54
CA SER A 522 18.11 20.84 -0.72
C SER A 522 18.10 20.31 -2.16
N PRO A 523 17.81 19.01 -2.37
CA PRO A 523 17.53 18.41 -3.68
C PRO A 523 16.43 19.16 -4.45
N LYS A 524 15.37 19.55 -3.74
CA LYS A 524 14.22 20.28 -4.26
C LYS A 524 14.62 21.57 -4.97
N ALA A 525 15.53 22.36 -4.37
CA ALA A 525 15.99 23.61 -4.96
C ALA A 525 16.69 23.41 -6.32
N TYR A 526 17.55 22.39 -6.42
CA TYR A 526 18.21 22.07 -7.69
C TYR A 526 17.20 21.58 -8.74
N SER A 527 16.32 20.65 -8.36
CA SER A 527 15.37 20.05 -9.29
C SER A 527 14.46 21.10 -9.94
N LEU A 528 13.84 21.97 -9.14
CA LEU A 528 12.91 22.99 -9.65
C LEU A 528 13.57 23.95 -10.66
N VAL A 529 14.84 24.30 -10.45
CA VAL A 529 15.59 25.19 -11.36
C VAL A 529 16.01 24.43 -12.62
N VAL A 530 16.52 23.21 -12.47
CA VAL A 530 16.93 22.37 -13.61
C VAL A 530 15.74 22.07 -14.52
N GLU A 531 14.59 21.66 -13.97
CA GLU A 531 13.34 21.47 -14.70
C GLU A 531 12.94 22.74 -15.46
N SER A 532 12.94 23.88 -14.79
CA SER A 532 12.59 25.16 -15.42
C SER A 532 13.54 25.52 -16.57
N LEU A 533 14.82 25.17 -16.48
CA LEU A 533 15.79 25.40 -17.56
C LEU A 533 15.61 24.43 -18.72
N LEU A 534 15.31 23.16 -18.45
CA LEU A 534 14.97 22.14 -19.42
C LEU A 534 13.72 22.53 -20.22
N GLU A 535 12.63 22.94 -19.53
CA GLU A 535 11.41 23.45 -20.16
C GLU A 535 11.64 24.66 -21.08
N LYS A 536 12.66 25.49 -20.79
CA LYS A 536 13.03 26.66 -21.61
C LYS A 536 14.09 26.33 -22.67
N GLY A 537 14.59 25.10 -22.71
CA GLY A 537 15.60 24.62 -23.66
C GLY A 537 17.02 25.12 -23.41
N ASP A 538 17.35 25.59 -22.20
CA ASP A 538 18.72 26.01 -21.85
C ASP A 538 19.55 24.82 -21.36
N MET A 539 20.02 24.02 -22.32
CA MET A 539 20.78 22.79 -22.05
C MET A 539 22.15 23.04 -21.40
N VAL A 540 22.73 24.23 -21.56
CA VAL A 540 24.07 24.54 -21.03
C VAL A 540 23.98 24.91 -19.55
N ALA A 541 22.99 25.74 -19.18
CA ALA A 541 22.76 26.12 -17.79
C ALA A 541 22.32 24.91 -16.95
N SER A 542 21.37 24.10 -17.46
CA SER A 542 20.91 22.89 -16.76
C SER A 542 22.02 21.87 -16.54
N LEU A 543 22.89 21.65 -17.54
CA LEU A 543 24.10 20.82 -17.39
C LEU A 543 25.02 21.38 -16.31
N GLY A 544 25.27 22.69 -16.29
CA GLY A 544 26.10 23.33 -15.28
C GLY A 544 25.58 23.14 -13.86
N LEU A 545 24.26 23.24 -13.67
CA LEU A 545 23.61 23.01 -12.38
C LEU A 545 23.65 21.56 -11.93
N LEU A 546 23.38 20.62 -12.84
CA LEU A 546 23.50 19.18 -12.56
C LEU A 546 24.92 18.83 -12.07
N MET A 547 25.96 19.37 -12.73
CA MET A 547 27.34 19.12 -12.29
C MET A 547 27.65 19.76 -10.94
N HIS A 548 27.10 20.94 -10.65
CA HIS A 548 27.27 21.57 -9.34
C HIS A 548 26.60 20.78 -8.22
N TRP A 549 25.38 20.27 -8.46
CA TRP A 549 24.68 19.41 -7.52
C TRP A 549 25.50 18.15 -7.24
N LEU A 550 25.98 17.48 -8.30
CA LEU A 550 26.82 16.29 -8.17
C LEU A 550 28.10 16.56 -7.35
N ASN A 551 28.74 17.71 -7.56
CA ASN A 551 29.92 18.08 -6.77
C ASN A 551 29.60 18.45 -5.31
N SER A 552 28.33 18.70 -4.99
CA SER A 552 27.84 19.02 -3.65
C SER A 552 27.12 17.83 -2.99
N ALA A 553 27.23 16.62 -3.57
CA ALA A 553 26.47 15.43 -3.16
C ALA A 553 26.67 15.02 -1.69
N ASP A 554 27.82 15.36 -1.08
CA ASP A 554 28.10 15.09 0.34
C ASP A 554 27.32 15.99 1.29
N ALA A 555 26.89 17.16 0.82
CA ALA A 555 26.11 18.13 1.58
C ALA A 555 24.63 18.13 1.21
N VAL A 556 24.31 17.81 -0.05
CA VAL A 556 22.95 17.75 -0.58
C VAL A 556 22.79 16.42 -1.32
N PRO A 557 21.94 15.49 -0.85
CA PRO A 557 21.82 14.17 -1.46
C PRO A 557 21.36 14.27 -2.92
N LEU A 558 21.64 13.23 -3.72
CA LEU A 558 21.30 13.21 -5.14
C LEU A 558 19.82 12.94 -5.42
N ALA A 559 19.08 12.45 -4.43
CA ALA A 559 17.65 12.23 -4.55
C ALA A 559 16.99 12.30 -3.17
N GLU A 560 15.79 12.88 -3.13
CA GLU A 560 14.91 12.90 -1.95
C GLU A 560 13.47 13.05 -2.43
N GLY A 561 12.60 12.11 -2.05
CA GLY A 561 11.22 12.04 -2.57
C GLY A 561 11.18 12.04 -4.11
N ASP A 562 10.36 12.91 -4.68
CA ASP A 562 10.20 13.09 -6.14
C ASP A 562 11.36 13.86 -6.79
N TYR A 563 12.23 14.50 -6.00
CA TYR A 563 13.31 15.35 -6.49
C TYR A 563 14.58 14.54 -6.70
N SER A 564 14.88 14.21 -7.96
CA SER A 564 15.97 13.30 -8.29
C SER A 564 16.92 13.83 -9.36
N PHE A 565 18.20 13.96 -9.01
CA PHE A 565 19.29 14.14 -9.97
C PHE A 565 19.28 13.05 -11.05
N HIS A 566 18.98 11.81 -10.65
CA HIS A 566 19.00 10.65 -11.52
C HIS A 566 17.99 10.78 -12.68
N LEU A 567 16.77 11.22 -12.36
CA LEU A 567 15.70 11.42 -13.33
C LEU A 567 16.02 12.60 -14.25
N LEU A 568 16.44 13.74 -13.68
CA LEU A 568 16.77 14.94 -14.45
C LEU A 568 17.98 14.78 -15.36
N ALA A 569 18.98 13.99 -14.96
CA ALA A 569 20.12 13.68 -15.83
C ALA A 569 19.70 12.85 -17.05
N VAL A 570 18.77 11.90 -16.87
CA VAL A 570 18.21 11.10 -17.96
C VAL A 570 17.33 11.97 -18.86
N GLN A 571 16.44 12.79 -18.27
CA GLN A 571 15.60 13.74 -19.00
C GLN A 571 16.42 14.75 -19.81
N TRP A 572 17.48 15.31 -19.22
CA TRP A 572 18.38 16.23 -19.94
C TRP A 572 18.94 15.60 -21.21
N MET A 573 19.34 14.32 -21.14
CA MET A 573 19.88 13.65 -22.32
C MET A 573 18.79 13.23 -23.31
N ASP A 574 17.60 12.88 -22.83
CA ASP A 574 16.46 12.59 -23.69
C ASP A 574 16.03 13.84 -24.47
N GLU A 575 15.86 14.98 -23.81
CA GLU A 575 15.55 16.26 -24.44
C GLU A 575 16.63 16.70 -25.45
N LEU A 576 17.91 16.48 -25.13
CA LEU A 576 19.02 16.80 -26.05
C LEU A 576 18.92 16.06 -27.39
N TRP A 577 18.47 14.80 -27.38
CA TRP A 577 18.46 13.93 -28.56
C TRP A 577 17.09 13.84 -29.23
N PHE A 578 16.01 13.98 -28.47
CA PHE A 578 14.64 13.70 -28.89
C PHE A 578 13.65 14.86 -28.59
N GLY A 579 14.10 15.94 -27.97
CA GLY A 579 13.26 17.11 -27.67
C GLY A 579 12.88 17.94 -28.90
N ASP A 580 11.70 18.56 -28.87
CA ASP A 580 11.17 19.49 -29.88
C ASP A 580 11.84 20.88 -29.78
N HIS A 581 13.16 20.96 -29.98
CA HIS A 581 13.83 22.25 -30.03
C HIS A 581 13.57 22.97 -31.37
N PRO A 582 13.30 24.29 -31.38
CA PRO A 582 13.09 25.04 -32.62
C PRO A 582 14.34 24.92 -33.50
N PRO A 583 14.24 24.43 -34.74
CA PRO A 583 15.40 24.14 -35.55
C PRO A 583 16.05 25.44 -36.01
N SER A 584 17.08 25.89 -35.29
CA SER A 584 18.08 26.79 -35.86
C SER A 584 19.04 25.96 -36.72
N GLY A 585 18.54 25.36 -37.81
CA GLY A 585 19.33 24.54 -38.73
C GLY A 585 18.59 23.32 -39.30
N THR A 586 19.27 22.55 -40.14
CA THR A 586 18.79 21.24 -40.61
C THR A 586 18.94 20.17 -39.52
N ALA A 587 18.13 19.10 -39.54
CA ALA A 587 18.20 18.01 -38.54
C ALA A 587 19.62 17.40 -38.40
N ALA A 588 20.39 17.38 -39.48
CA ALA A 588 21.79 16.94 -39.48
C ALA A 588 22.73 17.90 -38.72
N GLU A 589 22.47 19.22 -38.75
CA GLU A 589 23.27 20.21 -38.01
C GLU A 589 22.98 20.19 -36.51
N ALA A 590 21.75 19.87 -36.11
CA ALA A 590 21.39 19.64 -34.71
C ALA A 590 22.07 18.39 -34.16
N GLN A 591 21.98 17.26 -34.89
CA GLN A 591 22.67 16.00 -34.54
C GLN A 591 24.19 16.17 -34.43
N HIS A 592 24.80 17.00 -35.27
CA HIS A 592 26.24 17.27 -35.23
C HIS A 592 26.69 18.07 -33.99
N LYS A 593 25.78 18.83 -33.36
CA LYS A 593 26.05 19.57 -32.10
C LYS A 593 25.75 18.77 -30.84
N SER A 594 24.77 17.86 -30.87
CA SER A 594 24.38 17.06 -29.70
C SER A 594 25.43 16.03 -29.27
N TRP A 595 26.16 15.43 -30.22
CA TRP A 595 27.20 14.44 -29.88
C TRP A 595 28.37 15.02 -29.07
N PRO A 596 29.03 16.13 -29.49
CA PRO A 596 30.04 16.78 -28.65
C PRO A 596 29.54 17.19 -27.26
N MET A 597 28.28 17.62 -27.15
CA MET A 597 27.70 18.00 -25.87
C MET A 597 27.45 16.78 -24.95
N THR A 598 27.07 15.64 -25.52
CA THR A 598 26.98 14.36 -24.81
C THR A 598 28.35 13.94 -24.26
N CYS A 599 29.41 13.99 -25.09
CA CYS A 599 30.77 13.69 -24.62
C CYS A 599 31.18 14.61 -23.46
N LYS A 600 30.92 15.91 -23.60
CA LYS A 600 31.22 16.91 -22.58
C LYS A 600 30.45 16.68 -21.28
N PHE A 601 29.20 16.23 -21.36
CA PHE A 601 28.39 15.86 -20.19
C PHE A 601 29.02 14.70 -19.42
N PHE A 602 29.44 13.63 -20.11
CA PHE A 602 30.14 12.51 -19.46
C PHE A 602 31.50 12.89 -18.89
N ASP A 603 32.29 13.71 -19.60
CA ASP A 603 33.59 14.20 -19.09
C ASP A 603 33.41 14.96 -17.77
N TYR A 604 32.33 15.76 -17.66
CA TYR A 604 32.02 16.46 -16.42
C TYR A 604 31.41 15.56 -15.35
N LEU A 605 30.56 14.60 -15.70
CA LEU A 605 30.08 13.61 -14.74
C LEU A 605 31.25 12.88 -14.08
N GLU A 606 32.21 12.40 -14.87
CA GLU A 606 33.40 11.72 -14.35
C GLU A 606 34.24 12.64 -13.45
N ALA A 607 34.43 13.90 -13.83
CA ALA A 607 35.22 14.85 -13.05
C ALA A 607 34.56 15.26 -11.72
N ASN A 608 33.22 15.32 -11.67
CA ASN A 608 32.48 15.79 -10.49
C ASN A 608 31.96 14.65 -9.59
N ALA A 609 31.89 13.41 -10.07
CA ALA A 609 31.32 12.28 -9.32
C ALA A 609 32.18 11.81 -8.14
N GLN A 610 33.46 12.19 -8.06
CA GLN A 610 34.36 11.80 -6.97
C GLN A 610 34.27 10.28 -6.64
N HIS A 611 33.85 9.90 -5.43
CA HIS A 611 33.73 8.50 -5.01
C HIS A 611 32.50 7.77 -5.60
N TYR A 612 31.45 8.50 -6.04
CA TYR A 612 30.27 7.94 -6.72
C TYR A 612 30.61 7.28 -8.07
N TRP A 613 31.71 7.68 -8.71
CA TRP A 613 32.13 7.11 -10.00
C TRP A 613 32.51 5.61 -9.90
N SER A 614 32.92 5.15 -8.72
CA SER A 614 33.40 3.79 -8.44
C SER A 614 32.35 2.93 -7.72
N ALA A 615 32.53 1.61 -7.67
CA ALA A 615 31.62 0.76 -6.88
C ALA A 615 31.91 0.86 -5.36
N PRO A 616 30.87 0.82 -4.50
CA PRO A 616 31.08 0.86 -3.05
C PRO A 616 31.73 -0.40 -2.49
N ARG A 617 32.31 -0.25 -1.30
CA ARG A 617 32.83 -1.35 -0.47
C ARG A 617 31.88 -1.57 0.70
N PHE A 618 31.77 -2.82 1.16
CA PHE A 618 30.94 -3.19 2.31
C PHE A 618 31.80 -3.19 3.57
N GLU A 619 31.52 -2.27 4.50
CA GLU A 619 32.43 -1.89 5.60
C GLU A 619 32.22 -2.76 6.87
N LEU A 620 31.03 -3.34 7.06
CA LEU A 620 30.71 -4.18 8.23
C LEU A 620 31.46 -5.53 8.30
N LEU A 621 32.11 -5.96 7.22
CA LEU A 621 32.92 -7.18 7.19
C LEU A 621 34.38 -6.95 7.60
N GLU A 622 34.83 -5.68 7.65
CA GLU A 622 36.22 -5.34 8.00
C GLU A 622 36.42 -5.14 9.50
N ALA A 623 35.35 -4.88 10.27
CA ALA A 623 35.40 -4.76 11.74
C ALA A 623 35.68 -6.08 12.49
N ASP A 624 35.45 -7.24 11.85
CA ASP A 624 35.61 -8.57 12.45
C ASP A 624 36.94 -9.26 12.05
N GLY A 625 37.80 -8.53 11.33
CA GLY A 625 39.15 -8.97 10.99
C GLY A 625 40.16 -8.30 11.90
N GLY A 626 40.62 -8.99 12.94
CA GLY A 626 41.79 -8.59 13.74
C GLY A 626 42.99 -8.29 12.86
N GLY A 627 43.14 -7.02 12.47
CA GLY A 627 44.29 -6.47 11.79
C GLY A 627 45.35 -6.15 12.82
N GLU A 628 46.50 -6.80 12.67
CA GLU A 628 47.71 -6.51 13.42
C GLU A 628 47.98 -5.00 13.46
N GLU A 629 48.25 -4.51 14.68
CA GLU A 629 48.71 -3.16 15.00
C GLU A 629 49.72 -2.67 13.95
N ASN A 630 49.30 -1.70 13.13
CA ASN A 630 50.21 -0.77 12.49
C ASN A 630 49.96 0.59 13.13
N ASP A 631 50.75 0.87 14.15
CA ASP A 631 50.91 2.18 14.78
C ASP A 631 51.34 3.21 13.72
N GLU A 632 50.39 3.95 13.15
CA GLU A 632 50.62 5.33 12.73
C GLU A 632 49.50 6.19 13.34
N GLN A 633 49.85 6.80 14.48
CA GLN A 633 49.07 7.81 15.19
C GLN A 633 48.81 9.03 14.30
N GLU A 634 47.55 9.24 13.92
CA GLU A 634 47.00 10.59 13.76
C GLU A 634 45.80 10.71 14.72
N ASP A 635 45.95 11.62 15.69
CA ASP A 635 45.00 11.94 16.74
C ASP A 635 43.64 12.37 16.17
N SER A 636 42.63 11.52 16.33
CA SER A 636 41.22 11.91 16.34
C SER A 636 40.66 11.53 17.71
N ASP A 637 40.86 12.40 18.69
CA ASP A 637 40.12 12.38 19.95
C ASP A 637 38.62 12.27 19.65
N GLY A 638 38.02 11.15 20.06
CA GLY A 638 36.58 10.96 20.00
C GLY A 638 35.87 12.06 20.78
N LEU A 639 35.10 12.90 20.08
CA LEU A 639 34.36 14.06 20.58
C LEU A 639 33.36 13.74 21.71
N TYR A 640 33.14 12.47 22.04
CA TYR A 640 32.12 12.01 23.00
C TYR A 640 32.66 11.28 24.23
N SER A 641 33.97 11.03 24.37
CA SER A 641 34.51 10.34 25.56
C SER A 641 34.61 11.25 26.80
N ALA A 642 34.71 12.57 26.62
CA ALA A 642 34.88 13.52 27.71
C ALA A 642 33.59 13.87 28.49
N ALA A 643 32.40 13.44 28.03
CA ALA A 643 31.13 13.79 28.68
C ALA A 643 30.72 12.83 29.82
N TYR A 644 31.36 11.66 29.94
CA TYR A 644 30.92 10.59 30.85
C TYR A 644 31.98 10.10 31.85
N GLU A 645 33.15 10.74 31.95
CA GLU A 645 34.22 10.30 32.85
C GLU A 645 33.91 10.48 34.36
N ASN A 646 32.80 11.12 34.76
CA ASN A 646 32.48 11.35 36.18
C ASN A 646 30.99 11.28 36.57
N VAL A 647 30.13 10.64 35.77
CA VAL A 647 28.71 10.48 36.14
C VAL A 647 28.49 9.08 36.71
N SER A 648 28.49 8.95 38.03
CA SER A 648 27.95 7.76 38.70
C SER A 648 26.43 7.90 38.77
N TYR A 649 25.71 7.03 38.06
CA TYR A 649 24.27 6.90 38.19
C TYR A 649 23.93 6.42 39.60
N ARG A 650 23.08 7.17 40.32
CA ARG A 650 22.54 6.76 41.60
C ARG A 650 21.06 6.49 41.39
N ASP A 651 20.74 5.21 41.35
CA ASP A 651 19.38 4.70 41.26
C ASP A 651 18.52 5.26 42.41
N THR A 652 17.33 5.77 42.08
CA THR A 652 16.34 6.27 43.05
C THR A 652 15.02 5.50 42.98
N THR A 653 15.01 4.37 42.29
CA THR A 653 13.90 3.42 42.23
C THR A 653 14.35 2.13 42.94
N ASP A 654 14.02 2.03 44.23
CA ASP A 654 14.27 0.87 45.10
C ASP A 654 13.26 -0.25 44.74
N ASP A 655 13.40 -0.87 43.56
CA ASP A 655 12.56 -1.98 43.08
C ASP A 655 13.24 -3.35 43.15
N GLY A 656 14.47 -3.43 43.65
CA GLY A 656 15.10 -4.69 44.07
C GLY A 656 15.41 -5.67 42.93
N LEU A 657 15.47 -5.20 41.68
CA LEU A 657 15.93 -5.98 40.53
C LEU A 657 17.33 -5.50 40.11
N GLU A 658 18.36 -6.18 40.60
CA GLU A 658 19.71 -6.09 40.01
C GLU A 658 19.70 -6.80 38.65
N SER A 659 19.62 -6.06 37.55
CA SER A 659 20.01 -6.60 36.24
C SER A 659 21.53 -6.76 36.23
N GLU A 660 22.00 -8.00 36.38
CA GLU A 660 23.38 -8.38 36.06
C GLU A 660 23.65 -8.10 34.58
N LEU A 661 24.52 -7.12 34.31
CA LEU A 661 25.15 -6.92 33.01
C LEU A 661 25.97 -8.18 32.69
N ILE A 662 25.40 -9.08 31.88
CA ILE A 662 26.12 -10.20 31.28
C ILE A 662 27.07 -9.63 30.23
N GLU A 663 28.36 -9.61 30.55
CA GLU A 663 29.46 -9.50 29.58
C GLU A 663 29.44 -10.72 28.64
N SER A 664 28.84 -10.57 27.46
CA SER A 664 29.07 -11.47 26.33
C SER A 664 28.83 -10.75 25.01
N GLY A 665 29.87 -10.07 24.50
CA GLY A 665 29.93 -9.46 23.16
C GLY A 665 28.97 -8.28 22.98
N GLU A 666 29.48 -7.12 22.57
CA GLU A 666 28.61 -6.03 22.12
C GLU A 666 27.69 -6.56 21.00
N PRO A 667 26.36 -6.55 21.18
CA PRO A 667 25.46 -6.85 20.08
C PRO A 667 25.56 -5.69 19.08
N ILE A 668 25.86 -6.01 17.82
CA ILE A 668 25.69 -5.14 16.65
C ILE A 668 24.32 -4.48 16.80
N SER A 669 24.27 -3.14 16.90
CA SER A 669 22.99 -2.47 17.07
C SER A 669 22.15 -2.63 15.78
N ASP A 670 20.83 -2.71 15.90
CA ASP A 670 19.90 -2.89 14.77
C ASP A 670 20.07 -1.86 13.63
N PHE A 671 20.71 -0.73 13.93
CA PHE A 671 20.88 0.39 13.01
C PHE A 671 22.09 0.24 12.07
N GLU A 672 23.10 -0.58 12.40
CA GLU A 672 24.36 -0.63 11.65
C GLU A 672 24.20 -1.20 10.23
N LEU A 673 23.47 -2.32 10.10
CA LEU A 673 23.23 -2.94 8.79
C LEU A 673 22.33 -2.07 7.90
N THR A 674 21.35 -1.40 8.50
CA THR A 674 20.42 -0.51 7.80
C THR A 674 21.17 0.72 7.27
N THR A 675 21.94 1.39 8.12
CA THR A 675 22.75 2.57 7.73
C THR A 675 23.73 2.25 6.61
N GLU A 676 24.41 1.10 6.70
CA GLU A 676 25.33 0.66 5.65
C GLU A 676 24.60 0.30 4.34
N ALA A 677 23.38 -0.26 4.43
CA ALA A 677 22.57 -0.55 3.27
C ALA A 677 22.14 0.73 2.53
N ASP A 678 21.77 1.78 3.26
CA ASP A 678 21.34 3.07 2.70
C ASP A 678 22.50 3.77 1.98
N ARG A 679 23.67 3.86 2.62
CA ARG A 679 24.90 4.40 2.01
C ARG A 679 25.28 3.71 0.70
N ILE A 680 25.16 2.38 0.66
CA ILE A 680 25.43 1.61 -0.56
C ILE A 680 24.33 1.87 -1.60
N ALA A 681 23.06 1.92 -1.20
CA ALA A 681 21.93 2.11 -2.10
C ALA A 681 22.03 3.43 -2.89
N GLU A 682 22.37 4.55 -2.23
CA GLU A 682 22.57 5.85 -2.88
C GLU A 682 23.65 5.79 -3.97
N ARG A 683 24.78 5.12 -3.66
CA ARG A 683 25.86 4.94 -4.63
C ARG A 683 25.49 4.04 -5.79
N LEU A 684 24.69 3.00 -5.55
CA LEU A 684 24.18 2.14 -6.61
C LEU A 684 23.22 2.90 -7.54
N ALA A 685 22.38 3.79 -7.00
CA ALA A 685 21.46 4.60 -7.79
C ALA A 685 22.20 5.50 -8.80
N PHE A 686 23.31 6.13 -8.37
CA PHE A 686 24.17 6.88 -9.29
C PHE A 686 24.77 6.01 -10.40
N LEU A 687 25.32 4.83 -10.07
CA LEU A 687 25.90 3.93 -11.08
C LEU A 687 24.85 3.40 -12.08
N VAL A 688 23.64 3.12 -11.61
CA VAL A 688 22.49 2.74 -12.47
C VAL A 688 22.09 3.89 -13.39
N THR A 689 22.16 5.13 -12.90
CA THR A 689 21.92 6.33 -13.72
C THR A 689 22.96 6.44 -14.82
N VAL A 690 24.26 6.31 -14.49
CA VAL A 690 25.35 6.33 -15.48
C VAL A 690 25.18 5.21 -16.51
N ALA A 691 24.78 4.01 -16.09
CA ALA A 691 24.47 2.91 -17.00
C ALA A 691 23.30 3.27 -17.95
N SER A 692 22.23 3.88 -17.43
CA SER A 692 21.10 4.36 -18.23
C SER A 692 21.49 5.43 -19.24
N LEU A 693 22.35 6.36 -18.81
CA LEU A 693 22.92 7.38 -19.69
C LEU A 693 23.78 6.75 -20.80
N TRP A 694 24.61 5.75 -20.49
CA TRP A 694 25.38 5.04 -21.52
C TRP A 694 24.49 4.34 -22.54
N LYS A 695 23.35 3.76 -22.11
CA LYS A 695 22.38 3.14 -23.02
C LYS A 695 21.78 4.17 -23.96
N LEU A 696 21.33 5.32 -23.45
CA LEU A 696 20.82 6.44 -24.26
C LEU A 696 21.85 6.94 -25.28
N ALA A 697 23.12 7.10 -24.87
CA ALA A 697 24.19 7.51 -25.77
C ALA A 697 24.51 6.45 -26.85
N ALA A 698 24.35 5.16 -26.53
CA ALA A 698 24.54 4.08 -27.50
C ALA A 698 23.48 4.10 -28.62
N VAL A 699 22.24 4.44 -28.28
CA VAL A 699 21.09 4.44 -29.21
C VAL A 699 20.90 5.78 -29.94
N ALA A 700 21.57 6.84 -29.49
CA ALA A 700 21.48 8.18 -30.08
C ALA A 700 21.75 8.19 -31.61
N PRO A 701 20.99 8.98 -32.40
CA PRO A 701 21.13 9.08 -33.85
C PRO A 701 22.37 9.89 -34.28
N ALA A 702 23.56 9.45 -33.87
CA ALA A 702 24.85 10.10 -34.08
C ALA A 702 25.77 9.35 -35.09
N GLN A 703 25.17 8.58 -36.01
CA GLN A 703 25.93 7.78 -36.97
C GLN A 703 26.82 8.68 -37.84
N GLY A 704 28.12 8.36 -37.92
CA GLY A 704 29.10 9.13 -38.68
C GLY A 704 29.76 10.31 -37.95
N ALA A 705 29.47 10.55 -36.67
CA ALA A 705 30.19 11.55 -35.87
C ALA A 705 31.67 11.17 -35.68
N GLU A 706 32.58 12.16 -35.78
CA GLU A 706 34.03 11.94 -35.60
C GLU A 706 34.33 11.45 -34.17
N GLY A 707 35.16 10.42 -34.04
CA GLY A 707 35.60 9.89 -32.74
C GLY A 707 34.55 9.13 -31.93
N ARG A 708 33.32 8.95 -32.44
CA ARG A 708 32.22 8.25 -31.73
C ARG A 708 32.59 6.86 -31.22
N ASP A 709 33.10 5.99 -32.08
CA ASP A 709 33.47 4.61 -31.71
C ASP A 709 34.57 4.58 -30.62
N GLN A 710 35.49 5.55 -30.62
CA GLN A 710 36.54 5.66 -29.61
C GLN A 710 35.98 6.04 -28.24
N MET A 711 35.02 6.98 -28.20
CA MET A 711 34.36 7.37 -26.95
C MET A 711 33.49 6.24 -26.38
N LEU A 712 32.70 5.59 -27.24
CA LEU A 712 31.89 4.42 -26.85
C LEU A 712 32.77 3.29 -26.29
N ALA A 713 33.94 3.04 -26.88
CA ALA A 713 34.90 2.06 -26.38
C ALA A 713 35.48 2.44 -24.99
N GLY A 714 35.70 3.72 -24.73
CA GLY A 714 36.12 4.22 -23.42
C GLY A 714 35.06 3.98 -22.34
N TRP A 715 33.81 4.37 -22.61
CA TRP A 715 32.69 4.14 -21.69
C TRP A 715 32.43 2.66 -21.45
N LEU A 716 32.59 1.83 -22.49
CA LEU A 716 32.48 0.38 -22.39
C LEU A 716 33.54 -0.22 -21.45
N SER A 717 34.79 0.25 -21.54
CA SER A 717 35.86 -0.17 -20.62
C SER A 717 35.52 0.20 -19.16
N ARG A 718 34.95 1.38 -18.93
CA ARG A 718 34.52 1.81 -17.59
C ARG A 718 33.33 1.00 -17.07
N ALA A 719 32.31 0.75 -17.91
CA ALA A 719 31.18 -0.11 -17.56
C ALA A 719 31.64 -1.52 -17.14
N GLU A 720 32.60 -2.10 -17.87
CA GLU A 720 33.20 -3.40 -17.52
C GLU A 720 34.05 -3.39 -16.23
N ALA A 721 34.69 -2.26 -15.91
CA ALA A 721 35.35 -2.08 -14.62
C ALA A 721 34.33 -2.05 -13.47
N ASN A 722 33.31 -1.20 -13.58
CA ASN A 722 32.25 -1.07 -12.58
C ASN A 722 31.54 -2.41 -12.35
N ARG A 723 31.22 -3.14 -13.43
CA ARG A 723 30.62 -4.48 -13.36
C ARG A 723 31.47 -5.46 -12.52
N ARG A 724 32.80 -5.47 -12.71
CA ARG A 724 33.71 -6.35 -11.94
C ARG A 724 33.75 -5.97 -10.46
N GLU A 725 33.79 -4.67 -10.15
CA GLU A 725 33.82 -4.18 -8.78
C GLU A 725 32.49 -4.45 -8.04
N LEU A 726 31.35 -4.22 -8.69
CA LEU A 726 30.02 -4.53 -8.16
C LEU A 726 29.83 -6.04 -7.89
N LEU A 727 30.37 -6.92 -8.75
CA LEU A 727 30.41 -8.37 -8.47
C LEU A 727 31.34 -8.73 -7.30
N GLY A 728 32.33 -7.87 -6.99
CA GLY A 728 33.11 -7.92 -5.75
C GLY A 728 32.27 -7.59 -4.53
N LEU A 729 31.57 -6.45 -4.56
CA LEU A 729 30.65 -6.01 -3.52
C LEU A 729 29.56 -7.05 -3.24
N LEU A 730 28.96 -7.62 -4.29
CA LEU A 730 27.95 -8.66 -4.18
C LEU A 730 28.46 -9.90 -3.42
N ARG A 731 29.74 -10.26 -3.60
CA ARG A 731 30.38 -11.36 -2.86
C ARG A 731 30.64 -11.01 -1.40
N ALA A 732 30.98 -9.75 -1.10
CA ALA A 732 31.19 -9.30 0.27
C ALA A 732 29.88 -9.37 1.06
N ILE A 733 28.82 -8.72 0.60
CA ILE A 733 27.51 -8.71 1.29
C ILE A 733 26.95 -10.13 1.45
N HIS A 734 27.11 -10.99 0.45
CA HIS A 734 26.63 -12.37 0.56
C HIS A 734 27.27 -13.15 1.72
N ARG A 735 28.56 -12.90 1.99
CA ARG A 735 29.33 -13.58 3.05
C ARG A 735 28.95 -13.12 4.46
N TYR A 736 28.44 -11.91 4.62
CA TYR A 736 27.98 -11.39 5.91
C TYR A 736 26.89 -12.32 6.49
N ARG A 737 27.02 -12.77 7.74
CA ARG A 737 26.06 -13.72 8.35
C ARG A 737 25.15 -12.97 9.32
N VAL A 738 23.85 -13.12 9.11
CA VAL A 738 22.85 -12.69 10.10
C VAL A 738 22.81 -13.74 11.23
N PRO A 739 22.85 -13.35 12.51
CA PRO A 739 22.73 -14.27 13.65
C PRO A 739 21.45 -15.12 13.56
N ALA A 740 21.49 -16.38 14.01
CA ALA A 740 20.31 -17.24 14.04
C ALA A 740 19.33 -16.79 15.16
N PRO A 741 18.00 -16.84 14.93
CA PRO A 741 17.04 -16.45 15.95
C PRO A 741 16.82 -17.54 17.00
N ARG A 742 16.27 -17.13 18.13
CA ARG A 742 15.70 -18.01 19.18
C ARG A 742 14.27 -18.41 18.84
N GLY A 743 13.66 -19.29 19.65
CA GLY A 743 12.27 -19.72 19.50
C GLY A 743 11.22 -18.65 19.85
N THR A 744 11.64 -17.51 20.39
CA THR A 744 10.78 -16.42 20.86
C THR A 744 10.30 -15.50 19.73
N HIS A 745 9.13 -14.88 19.91
CA HIS A 745 8.54 -13.97 18.93
C HIS A 745 9.45 -12.79 18.56
N GLU A 746 10.01 -12.10 19.55
CA GLU A 746 10.86 -10.93 19.35
C GLU A 746 12.08 -11.28 18.49
N SER A 747 12.75 -12.38 18.80
CA SER A 747 13.94 -12.83 18.07
C SER A 747 13.64 -13.22 16.63
N LEU A 748 12.48 -13.84 16.37
CA LEU A 748 12.04 -14.16 15.01
C LEU A 748 11.75 -12.90 14.18
N VAL A 749 11.11 -11.89 14.77
CA VAL A 749 10.81 -10.62 14.09
C VAL A 749 12.09 -9.85 13.77
N GLU A 750 13.01 -9.73 14.73
CA GLU A 750 14.31 -9.08 14.56
C GLU A 750 15.15 -9.77 13.46
N PHE A 751 15.15 -11.11 13.44
CA PHE A 751 15.81 -11.88 12.39
C PHE A 751 15.20 -11.64 11.00
N ASP A 752 13.87 -11.64 10.88
CA ASP A 752 13.17 -11.36 9.62
C ASP A 752 13.50 -9.95 9.10
N GLN A 753 13.58 -8.95 9.99
CA GLN A 753 13.98 -7.58 9.64
C GLN A 753 15.42 -7.52 9.12
N ARG A 754 16.40 -8.00 9.89
CA ARG A 754 17.82 -8.01 9.48
C ARG A 754 18.04 -8.78 8.19
N ARG A 755 17.35 -9.91 8.05
CA ARG A 755 17.41 -10.72 6.84
C ARG A 755 16.81 -10.00 5.64
N SER A 756 15.69 -9.30 5.83
CA SER A 756 15.05 -8.50 4.80
C SER A 756 15.96 -7.37 4.31
N VAL A 757 16.64 -6.63 5.20
CA VAL A 757 17.62 -5.59 4.84
C VAL A 757 18.76 -6.17 4.00
N LYS A 758 19.34 -7.30 4.44
CA LYS A 758 20.41 -7.97 3.69
C LYS A 758 19.94 -8.41 2.29
N ASP A 759 18.77 -9.04 2.20
CA ASP A 759 18.22 -9.53 0.93
C ASP A 759 17.85 -8.35 0.00
N PHE A 760 17.32 -7.25 0.53
CA PHE A 760 17.09 -6.00 -0.21
C PHE A 760 18.40 -5.44 -0.81
N LEU A 761 19.45 -5.35 0.01
CA LEU A 761 20.76 -4.86 -0.44
C LEU A 761 21.37 -5.75 -1.54
N LEU A 762 21.27 -7.08 -1.38
CA LEU A 762 21.71 -8.03 -2.41
C LEU A 762 20.96 -7.83 -3.73
N GLU A 763 19.63 -7.67 -3.68
CA GLU A 763 18.79 -7.45 -4.85
C GLU A 763 19.11 -6.10 -5.55
N ARG A 764 19.39 -5.03 -4.79
CA ARG A 764 19.85 -3.74 -5.33
C ARG A 764 21.20 -3.86 -6.04
N VAL A 765 22.20 -4.53 -5.44
CA VAL A 765 23.51 -4.74 -6.08
C VAL A 765 23.39 -5.63 -7.33
N ILE A 766 22.58 -6.69 -7.29
CA ILE A 766 22.30 -7.53 -8.46
C ILE A 766 21.69 -6.70 -9.59
N SER A 767 20.72 -5.85 -9.28
CA SER A 767 20.06 -4.95 -10.25
C SER A 767 21.08 -4.01 -10.88
N ALA A 768 21.93 -3.35 -10.09
CA ALA A 768 22.99 -2.48 -10.59
C ALA A 768 24.01 -3.22 -11.48
N CYS A 769 24.38 -4.47 -11.12
CA CYS A 769 25.23 -5.32 -11.95
C CYS A 769 24.58 -5.60 -13.31
N ILE A 770 23.27 -5.91 -13.33
CA ILE A 770 22.52 -6.22 -14.55
C ILE A 770 22.43 -4.98 -15.45
N GLU A 771 22.06 -3.82 -14.90
CA GLU A 771 21.97 -2.56 -15.64
C GLU A 771 23.32 -2.15 -16.25
N THR A 772 24.40 -2.27 -15.48
CA THR A 772 25.76 -2.01 -15.98
C THR A 772 26.16 -2.98 -17.09
N ALA A 773 25.87 -4.29 -16.92
CA ALA A 773 26.17 -5.29 -17.94
C ALA A 773 25.34 -5.09 -19.22
N ASP A 774 24.10 -4.60 -19.09
CA ASP A 774 23.24 -4.30 -20.24
C ASP A 774 23.70 -3.04 -20.98
N ALA A 775 24.15 -2.01 -20.25
CA ALA A 775 24.81 -0.85 -20.83
C ALA A 775 26.07 -1.23 -21.61
N SER A 776 26.95 -2.07 -21.04
CA SER A 776 28.10 -2.64 -21.76
C SER A 776 27.67 -3.31 -23.08
N ARG A 777 26.59 -4.09 -23.04
CA ARG A 777 26.11 -4.80 -24.22
C ARG A 777 25.61 -3.85 -25.32
N LEU A 778 24.85 -2.82 -24.95
CA LEU A 778 24.37 -1.82 -25.90
C LEU A 778 25.49 -0.98 -26.50
N LEU A 779 26.45 -0.53 -25.68
CA LEU A 779 27.64 0.18 -26.16
C LEU A 779 28.42 -0.68 -27.17
N ALA A 780 28.67 -1.95 -26.86
CA ALA A 780 29.37 -2.87 -27.76
C ALA A 780 28.59 -3.14 -29.07
N ALA A 781 27.26 -3.22 -29.01
CA ALA A 781 26.41 -3.39 -30.19
C ALA A 781 26.44 -2.16 -31.11
N ALA A 782 26.57 -0.95 -30.54
CA ALA A 782 26.56 0.33 -31.24
C ALA A 782 27.89 0.69 -31.95
N ILE A 783 29.03 0.10 -31.56
CA ILE A 783 30.35 0.31 -32.19
C ILE A 783 30.39 -0.35 -33.58
N GLU A 784 30.79 0.39 -34.63
CA GLU A 784 30.62 -0.07 -36.02
C GLU A 784 31.80 -0.87 -36.58
N LYS A 785 33.05 -0.52 -36.23
CA LYS A 785 34.26 -0.97 -36.96
C LYS A 785 35.03 -2.13 -36.33
N GLU A 786 35.18 -2.15 -35.01
CA GLU A 786 35.93 -3.19 -34.28
C GLU A 786 35.06 -3.82 -33.20
N THR A 787 35.08 -5.15 -33.10
CA THR A 787 34.56 -5.84 -31.92
C THR A 787 35.51 -5.57 -30.77
N PRO A 788 35.08 -4.92 -29.68
CA PRO A 788 35.95 -4.58 -28.56
C PRO A 788 36.51 -5.84 -27.89
N ASP A 789 37.77 -5.79 -27.43
CA ASP A 789 38.46 -6.90 -26.75
C ASP A 789 37.93 -7.04 -25.32
N ILE A 790 36.78 -7.70 -25.19
CA ILE A 790 36.08 -7.92 -23.92
C ILE A 790 35.98 -9.42 -23.67
N GLN A 791 36.23 -9.81 -22.42
CA GLN A 791 35.99 -11.19 -21.98
C GLN A 791 34.48 -11.42 -21.87
N LEU A 792 33.91 -11.99 -22.93
CA LEU A 792 32.48 -12.28 -23.06
C LEU A 792 32.18 -13.76 -22.82
N ALA A 793 31.01 -14.04 -22.26
CA ALA A 793 30.51 -15.41 -22.24
C ALA A 793 30.27 -15.91 -23.68
N PRO A 794 30.36 -17.23 -23.96
CA PRO A 794 30.17 -17.77 -25.31
C PRO A 794 28.84 -17.38 -25.97
N TRP A 795 27.77 -17.25 -25.18
CA TRP A 795 26.46 -16.83 -25.68
C TRP A 795 26.40 -15.32 -25.97
N GLU A 796 27.14 -14.49 -25.24
CA GLU A 796 27.19 -13.04 -25.49
C GLU A 796 27.89 -12.76 -26.82
N THR A 797 29.00 -13.45 -27.11
CA THR A 797 29.72 -13.36 -28.39
C THR A 797 28.80 -13.63 -29.58
N GLN A 798 27.88 -14.58 -29.46
CA GLN A 798 26.89 -14.91 -30.51
C GLN A 798 25.68 -13.97 -30.51
N ALA A 799 25.31 -13.38 -29.38
CA ALA A 799 24.18 -12.46 -29.27
C ALA A 799 24.50 -11.09 -29.90
N TYR A 800 25.74 -10.60 -29.80
CA TYR A 800 26.12 -9.26 -30.30
C TYR A 800 25.83 -9.03 -31.78
N PRO A 801 26.24 -9.90 -32.72
CA PRO A 801 25.94 -9.70 -34.14
C PRO A 801 24.43 -9.67 -34.42
N VAL A 802 23.64 -10.43 -33.66
CA VAL A 802 22.17 -10.48 -33.79
C VAL A 802 21.54 -9.19 -33.25
N LEU A 803 21.93 -8.72 -32.06
CA LEU A 803 21.47 -7.44 -31.50
C LEU A 803 21.80 -6.29 -32.46
N ARG A 804 23.01 -6.26 -33.04
CA ARG A 804 23.40 -5.25 -34.03
C ARG A 804 22.54 -5.29 -35.29
N ALA A 805 22.26 -6.48 -35.83
CA ALA A 805 21.38 -6.62 -36.99
C ALA A 805 19.92 -6.21 -36.68
N MET A 806 19.44 -6.59 -35.49
CA MET A 806 18.10 -6.29 -35.00
C MET A 806 17.87 -4.78 -34.87
N TYR A 807 18.77 -4.07 -34.20
CA TYR A 807 18.69 -2.61 -34.02
C TYR A 807 18.86 -1.81 -35.31
N ARG A 808 19.44 -2.41 -36.36
CA ARG A 808 19.54 -1.80 -37.70
C ARG A 808 18.32 -2.08 -38.59
N GLY A 809 17.33 -2.83 -38.10
CA GLY A 809 16.18 -3.24 -38.91
C GLY A 809 16.49 -4.32 -39.94
N ASP A 810 17.65 -5.00 -39.88
CA ASP A 810 18.06 -5.99 -40.88
C ASP A 810 17.54 -7.39 -40.54
N ALA A 811 16.25 -7.61 -40.84
CA ALA A 811 15.57 -8.88 -40.60
C ALA A 811 16.23 -10.08 -41.33
N ALA A 812 16.81 -9.85 -42.53
CA ALA A 812 17.46 -10.91 -43.30
C ALA A 812 18.76 -11.37 -42.64
N ARG A 813 19.54 -10.43 -42.09
CA ARG A 813 20.76 -10.75 -41.35
C ARG A 813 20.47 -11.43 -40.03
N VAL A 814 19.42 -11.00 -39.30
CA VAL A 814 18.94 -11.70 -38.09
C VAL A 814 18.64 -13.17 -38.41
N ARG A 815 17.85 -13.45 -39.46
CA ARG A 815 17.52 -14.83 -39.88
C ARG A 815 18.75 -15.68 -40.18
N THR A 816 19.78 -15.09 -40.76
CA THR A 816 21.03 -15.80 -41.11
C THR A 816 21.81 -16.21 -39.85
N LEU A 817 21.84 -15.36 -38.84
CA LEU A 817 22.60 -15.56 -37.60
C LEU A 817 21.82 -16.33 -36.52
N TRP A 818 20.49 -16.39 -36.65
CA TRP A 818 19.58 -16.96 -35.65
C TRP A 818 19.85 -18.43 -35.26
N PRO A 819 20.12 -19.37 -36.19
CA PRO A 819 20.27 -20.79 -35.83
C PRO A 819 21.44 -21.06 -34.89
N GLU A 820 22.56 -20.36 -35.09
CA GLU A 820 23.77 -20.51 -34.26
C GLU A 820 23.55 -19.95 -32.85
N LEU A 821 23.00 -18.73 -32.75
CA LEU A 821 22.64 -18.13 -31.47
C LEU A 821 21.70 -19.04 -30.68
N ARG A 822 20.65 -19.56 -31.32
CA ARG A 822 19.67 -20.43 -30.67
C ARG A 822 20.32 -21.70 -30.09
N ALA A 823 21.26 -22.30 -30.83
CA ALA A 823 21.99 -23.47 -30.36
C ALA A 823 22.86 -23.15 -29.13
N THR A 824 23.50 -21.98 -29.10
CA THR A 824 24.30 -21.53 -27.95
C THR A 824 23.44 -21.20 -26.73
N LEU A 825 22.30 -20.52 -26.93
CA LEU A 825 21.35 -20.19 -25.86
C LEU A 825 20.77 -21.43 -25.19
N ALA A 826 20.46 -22.48 -25.98
CA ALA A 826 19.88 -23.72 -25.47
C ALA A 826 20.75 -24.42 -24.41
N GLY A 827 22.06 -24.15 -24.38
CA GLY A 827 23.01 -24.70 -23.40
C GLY A 827 23.20 -23.87 -22.12
N GLN A 828 22.48 -22.76 -21.95
CA GLN A 828 22.62 -21.88 -20.79
C GLN A 828 21.57 -22.16 -19.70
N ALA A 829 21.93 -21.94 -18.44
CA ALA A 829 21.02 -22.06 -17.30
C ALA A 829 20.20 -20.77 -17.10
N LEU A 830 18.87 -20.90 -17.19
CA LEU A 830 17.94 -19.77 -17.04
C LEU A 830 17.35 -19.64 -15.64
N LEU A 831 17.23 -20.75 -14.93
CA LEU A 831 16.65 -20.81 -13.59
C LEU A 831 17.70 -20.41 -12.55
N TYR A 832 17.27 -19.75 -11.48
CA TYR A 832 18.09 -19.46 -10.33
C TYR A 832 17.29 -19.69 -9.04
N VAL A 833 17.99 -19.90 -7.93
CA VAL A 833 17.38 -19.91 -6.59
C VAL A 833 17.58 -18.51 -6.00
N PRO A 834 16.54 -17.86 -5.45
CA PRO A 834 16.70 -16.56 -4.79
C PRO A 834 17.56 -16.66 -3.52
N THR A 835 18.16 -15.55 -3.09
CA THR A 835 19.05 -15.51 -1.92
C THR A 835 18.34 -15.93 -0.63
N SER A 836 17.07 -15.56 -0.50
CA SER A 836 16.18 -15.96 0.61
C SER A 836 16.02 -17.47 0.76
N ARG A 837 16.21 -18.25 -0.32
CA ARG A 837 16.17 -19.72 -0.34
C ARG A 837 17.55 -20.37 -0.44
N GLY A 838 18.61 -19.61 -0.13
CA GLY A 838 19.99 -20.10 -0.14
C GLY A 838 20.66 -20.13 -1.52
N GLY A 839 20.10 -19.45 -2.52
CA GLY A 839 20.73 -19.33 -3.84
C GLY A 839 21.97 -18.43 -3.85
N THR A 840 22.87 -18.69 -4.80
CA THR A 840 24.12 -17.91 -4.92
C THR A 840 23.90 -16.67 -5.79
N PRO A 841 24.23 -15.46 -5.34
CA PRO A 841 24.01 -14.23 -6.11
C PRO A 841 24.65 -14.22 -7.50
N GLN A 842 25.76 -14.94 -7.69
CA GLN A 842 26.43 -15.05 -8.99
C GLN A 842 25.58 -15.83 -10.01
N SER A 843 24.87 -16.86 -9.55
CA SER A 843 23.92 -17.60 -10.40
C SER A 843 22.74 -16.71 -10.80
N ILE A 844 22.20 -15.94 -9.84
CA ILE A 844 21.11 -14.99 -10.06
C ILE A 844 21.52 -13.94 -11.09
N PHE A 845 22.68 -13.30 -10.92
CA PHE A 845 23.21 -12.33 -11.87
C PHE A 845 23.37 -12.92 -13.27
N SER A 846 23.91 -14.14 -13.38
CA SER A 846 24.14 -14.79 -14.68
C SER A 846 22.83 -15.08 -15.40
N SER A 847 21.85 -15.65 -14.68
CA SER A 847 20.53 -15.96 -15.24
C SER A 847 19.74 -14.71 -15.58
N ARG A 848 19.69 -13.69 -14.70
CA ARG A 848 18.98 -12.44 -14.98
C ARG A 848 19.64 -11.60 -16.08
N SER A 849 20.96 -11.61 -16.20
CA SER A 849 21.67 -10.99 -17.33
C SER A 849 21.29 -11.61 -18.66
N LEU A 850 21.16 -12.94 -18.71
CA LEU A 850 20.67 -13.67 -19.88
C LEU A 850 19.21 -13.32 -20.18
N GLN A 851 18.36 -13.30 -19.14
CA GLN A 851 16.94 -12.91 -19.27
C GLN A 851 16.78 -11.50 -19.84
N ARG A 852 17.60 -10.53 -19.44
CA ARG A 852 17.57 -9.16 -19.98
C ARG A 852 17.77 -9.12 -21.50
N VAL A 853 18.70 -9.92 -22.03
CA VAL A 853 18.92 -10.04 -23.48
C VAL A 853 17.76 -10.76 -24.17
N LEU A 854 17.19 -11.79 -23.55
CA LEU A 854 16.01 -12.48 -24.07
C LEU A 854 14.80 -11.54 -24.15
N VAL A 855 14.59 -10.67 -23.15
CA VAL A 855 13.55 -9.62 -23.18
C VAL A 855 13.69 -8.73 -24.41
N ARG A 856 14.91 -8.23 -24.70
CA ARG A 856 15.18 -7.39 -25.87
C ARG A 856 14.84 -8.10 -27.19
N PHE A 857 15.22 -9.37 -27.32
CA PHE A 857 14.85 -10.17 -28.49
C PHE A 857 13.33 -10.36 -28.61
N LEU A 858 12.64 -10.70 -27.52
CA LEU A 858 11.20 -10.96 -27.53
C LEU A 858 10.37 -9.70 -27.82
N ASP A 859 10.85 -8.52 -27.42
CA ASP A 859 10.21 -7.24 -27.74
C ASP A 859 10.45 -6.80 -29.20
N HIS A 860 11.66 -6.97 -29.73
CA HIS A 860 12.04 -6.42 -31.05
C HIS A 860 11.82 -7.39 -32.23
N LEU A 861 11.93 -8.71 -32.04
CA LEU A 861 11.73 -9.68 -33.14
C LEU A 861 10.32 -9.57 -33.77
N PRO A 862 9.22 -9.44 -33.01
CA PRO A 862 7.90 -9.22 -33.59
C PRO A 862 7.78 -7.90 -34.37
N ARG A 863 8.51 -6.86 -33.96
CA ARG A 863 8.56 -5.56 -34.66
C ARG A 863 9.19 -5.70 -36.04
N LEU A 864 10.17 -6.57 -36.20
CA LEU A 864 10.79 -6.91 -37.49
C LEU A 864 9.97 -7.88 -38.36
N GLY A 865 8.77 -8.28 -37.92
CA GLY A 865 7.93 -9.27 -38.60
C GLY A 865 8.43 -10.72 -38.48
N LEU A 866 9.33 -10.98 -37.52
CA LEU A 866 9.96 -12.28 -37.26
C LEU A 866 9.18 -13.10 -36.21
N LEU A 867 7.94 -13.46 -36.54
CA LEU A 867 7.03 -14.16 -35.61
C LEU A 867 7.48 -15.60 -35.35
N THR A 868 7.99 -16.29 -36.38
CA THR A 868 8.55 -17.65 -36.26
C THR A 868 9.77 -17.71 -35.36
N GLU A 869 10.68 -16.75 -35.48
CA GLU A 869 11.87 -16.65 -34.65
C GLU A 869 11.49 -16.33 -33.21
N THR A 870 10.48 -15.48 -32.99
CA THR A 870 9.92 -15.22 -31.65
C THR A 870 9.35 -16.50 -31.03
N PHE A 871 8.56 -17.28 -31.78
CA PHE A 871 8.01 -18.55 -31.30
C PHE A 871 9.12 -19.58 -31.01
N GLN A 872 10.16 -19.65 -31.86
CA GLN A 872 11.34 -20.49 -31.62
C GLN A 872 12.11 -20.06 -30.37
N LEU A 873 12.20 -18.76 -30.08
CA LEU A 873 12.85 -18.28 -28.86
C LEU A 873 12.07 -18.77 -27.63
N LEU A 874 10.74 -18.62 -27.60
CA LEU A 874 9.90 -19.17 -26.53
C LEU A 874 10.04 -20.70 -26.42
N GLN A 875 10.28 -21.39 -27.55
CA GLN A 875 10.59 -22.82 -27.52
C GLN A 875 11.95 -23.10 -26.86
N THR A 876 12.98 -22.34 -27.21
CA THR A 876 14.31 -22.46 -26.63
C THR A 876 14.30 -22.15 -25.15
N VAL A 877 13.65 -21.06 -24.71
CA VAL A 877 13.57 -20.66 -23.30
C VAL A 877 12.98 -21.77 -22.43
N HIS A 878 11.81 -22.32 -22.78
CA HIS A 878 11.24 -23.42 -21.99
C HIS A 878 12.06 -24.73 -22.16
N SER A 879 12.82 -24.93 -23.24
CA SER A 879 13.79 -26.05 -23.29
C SER A 879 14.95 -25.84 -22.31
N MET A 880 15.47 -24.61 -22.18
CA MET A 880 16.58 -24.27 -21.28
C MET A 880 16.23 -24.61 -19.83
N GLU A 881 15.01 -24.27 -19.39
CA GLU A 881 14.54 -24.58 -18.03
C GLU A 881 14.42 -26.08 -17.77
N ARG A 882 13.95 -26.85 -18.75
CA ARG A 882 13.82 -28.31 -18.62
C ARG A 882 15.16 -29.03 -18.63
N SER A 883 16.11 -28.54 -19.43
CA SER A 883 17.43 -29.15 -19.58
C SER A 883 18.39 -28.80 -18.45
N HIS A 884 18.13 -27.71 -17.71
CA HIS A 884 18.99 -27.24 -16.61
C HIS A 884 18.18 -26.98 -15.32
N PRO A 885 17.64 -28.02 -14.67
CA PRO A 885 16.89 -27.86 -13.43
C PRO A 885 17.81 -27.44 -12.27
N VAL A 886 17.39 -26.41 -11.51
CA VAL A 886 18.18 -25.84 -10.40
C VAL A 886 17.49 -26.14 -9.07
N GLY A 887 17.57 -27.39 -8.59
CA GLY A 887 17.10 -27.79 -7.26
C GLY A 887 15.64 -27.43 -6.89
N PRO A 888 15.21 -27.72 -5.65
CA PRO A 888 13.94 -27.22 -5.13
C PRO A 888 14.03 -25.70 -4.86
N GLY A 889 12.96 -24.97 -5.16
CA GLY A 889 12.85 -23.53 -4.87
C GLY A 889 13.35 -22.58 -5.96
N ALA A 890 13.78 -23.09 -7.12
CA ALA A 890 14.13 -22.26 -8.28
C ALA A 890 12.95 -21.44 -8.80
N ILE A 891 13.27 -20.22 -9.26
CA ILE A 891 12.35 -19.30 -9.92
C ILE A 891 12.45 -19.48 -11.43
N THR A 892 11.30 -19.62 -12.07
CA THR A 892 11.13 -19.50 -13.52
C THR A 892 10.71 -18.07 -13.84
N GLU A 893 11.23 -17.53 -14.94
CA GLU A 893 10.86 -16.20 -15.49
C GLU A 893 10.24 -16.37 -16.89
N PHE A 894 9.86 -17.61 -17.24
CA PHE A 894 9.25 -17.90 -18.52
C PHE A 894 7.90 -17.21 -18.67
N ASP A 895 7.16 -17.00 -17.58
CA ASP A 895 5.91 -16.24 -17.57
C ASP A 895 6.11 -14.81 -18.07
N ARG A 896 7.08 -14.07 -17.51
CA ARG A 896 7.42 -12.72 -17.95
C ARG A 896 7.91 -12.70 -19.40
N LEU A 897 8.82 -13.60 -19.76
CA LEU A 897 9.34 -13.70 -21.13
C LEU A 897 8.23 -14.06 -22.13
N PHE A 898 7.38 -15.02 -21.78
CA PHE A 898 6.24 -15.42 -22.59
C PHE A 898 5.26 -14.26 -22.77
N ASP A 899 4.96 -13.51 -21.71
CA ASP A 899 4.07 -12.37 -21.77
C ASP A 899 4.58 -11.31 -22.76
N ILE A 900 5.86 -10.94 -22.68
CA ILE A 900 6.49 -9.97 -23.61
C ILE A 900 6.42 -10.47 -25.06
N GLY A 901 6.86 -11.70 -25.31
CA GLY A 901 6.85 -12.29 -26.65
C GLY A 901 5.43 -12.46 -27.22
N CYS A 902 4.49 -12.92 -26.38
CA CYS A 902 3.07 -13.07 -26.73
C CYS A 902 2.48 -11.71 -27.09
N ARG A 903 2.66 -10.69 -26.24
CA ARG A 903 2.14 -9.33 -26.46
C ARG A 903 2.73 -8.72 -27.74
N GLY A 904 4.03 -8.85 -27.97
CA GLY A 904 4.69 -8.39 -29.20
C GLY A 904 4.15 -9.08 -30.46
N VAL A 905 3.96 -10.40 -30.43
CA VAL A 905 3.35 -11.15 -31.54
C VAL A 905 1.92 -10.70 -31.82
N ILE A 906 1.07 -10.64 -30.78
CA ILE A 906 -0.33 -10.23 -30.93
C ILE A 906 -0.43 -8.79 -31.42
N ARG A 907 0.38 -7.88 -30.88
CA ARG A 907 0.42 -6.48 -31.31
C ARG A 907 0.84 -6.35 -32.77
N CYS A 908 1.86 -7.07 -33.22
CA CYS A 908 2.25 -7.12 -34.62
C CYS A 908 1.09 -7.55 -35.53
N VAL A 909 0.34 -8.59 -35.14
CA VAL A 909 -0.86 -9.04 -35.88
C VAL A 909 -1.95 -7.97 -35.90
N VAL A 910 -2.23 -7.33 -34.76
CA VAL A 910 -3.25 -6.28 -34.62
C VAL A 910 -2.90 -5.05 -35.46
N LEU A 911 -1.67 -4.55 -35.40
CA LEU A 911 -1.19 -3.42 -36.20
C LEU A 911 -1.19 -3.73 -37.69
N SER A 912 -0.72 -4.92 -38.08
CA SER A 912 -0.75 -5.41 -39.46
C SER A 912 -2.18 -5.48 -40.02
N SER A 913 -3.14 -5.89 -39.18
CA SER A 913 -4.53 -6.02 -39.59
C SER A 913 -5.15 -4.71 -40.08
N ARG A 914 -4.61 -3.54 -39.67
CA ARG A 914 -5.02 -2.20 -40.12
C ARG A 914 -4.72 -1.93 -41.61
N HIS A 915 -3.96 -2.80 -42.26
CA HIS A 915 -3.58 -2.68 -43.68
C HIS A 915 -4.16 -3.77 -44.60
N TRP A 916 -4.72 -4.87 -44.06
CA TRP A 916 -5.28 -5.96 -44.87
C TRP A 916 -6.43 -5.51 -45.78
N GLN A 917 -6.40 -5.94 -47.04
CA GLN A 917 -7.48 -5.71 -48.01
C GLN A 917 -8.65 -6.67 -47.76
N VAL A 918 -9.81 -6.15 -47.33
CA VAL A 918 -11.03 -6.95 -47.14
C VAL A 918 -11.98 -6.73 -48.32
N THR A 919 -12.29 -7.80 -49.04
CA THR A 919 -13.25 -7.81 -50.16
C THR A 919 -14.69 -7.65 -49.65
N GLY A 920 -15.10 -6.39 -49.42
CA GLY A 920 -16.50 -6.03 -49.09
C GLY A 920 -16.60 -4.78 -48.19
N LYS A 921 -17.59 -3.90 -48.46
CA LYS A 921 -17.77 -2.57 -47.83
C LYS A 921 -18.13 -2.54 -46.32
N LYS A 922 -17.73 -3.48 -45.46
CA LYS A 922 -18.10 -3.46 -44.03
C LYS A 922 -16.92 -3.72 -43.08
N LYS A 923 -16.63 -2.74 -42.21
CA LYS A 923 -15.68 -2.79 -41.07
C LYS A 923 -15.82 -4.06 -40.21
N ALA A 924 -17.05 -4.59 -40.06
CA ALA A 924 -17.33 -5.83 -39.33
C ALA A 924 -16.70 -7.11 -39.94
N ALA A 925 -16.47 -7.15 -41.25
CA ALA A 925 -15.81 -8.30 -41.91
C ALA A 925 -14.31 -8.35 -41.57
N ARG A 926 -13.69 -7.19 -41.38
CA ARG A 926 -12.29 -7.03 -40.96
C ARG A 926 -12.07 -7.49 -39.52
N GLU A 927 -12.92 -7.03 -38.59
CA GLU A 927 -12.86 -7.42 -37.18
C GLU A 927 -12.99 -8.94 -37.03
N LYS A 928 -13.92 -9.57 -37.76
CA LYS A 928 -14.05 -11.03 -37.78
C LYS A 928 -12.79 -11.72 -38.32
N THR A 929 -12.22 -11.20 -39.40
CA THR A 929 -11.00 -11.77 -40.00
C THR A 929 -9.79 -11.66 -39.06
N LEU A 930 -9.70 -10.56 -38.30
CA LEU A 930 -8.70 -10.39 -37.24
C LEU A 930 -8.91 -11.42 -36.12
N ILE A 931 -10.14 -11.57 -35.61
CA ILE A 931 -10.44 -12.57 -34.56
C ILE A 931 -10.10 -13.99 -35.03
N ASP A 932 -10.50 -14.38 -36.25
CA ASP A 932 -10.19 -15.70 -36.81
C ASP A 932 -8.66 -15.93 -36.92
N CYS A 933 -7.87 -14.88 -37.17
CA CYS A 933 -6.41 -14.95 -37.19
C CYS A 933 -5.82 -15.06 -35.77
N LEU A 934 -6.30 -14.22 -34.84
CA LEU A 934 -5.89 -14.20 -33.45
C LEU A 934 -6.22 -15.52 -32.74
N GLU A 935 -7.35 -16.15 -33.03
CA GLU A 935 -7.69 -17.48 -32.49
C GLU A 935 -6.62 -18.52 -32.84
N LYS A 936 -6.14 -18.54 -34.10
CA LYS A 936 -5.09 -19.48 -34.54
C LYS A 936 -3.75 -19.19 -33.86
N VAL A 937 -3.35 -17.92 -33.80
CA VAL A 937 -2.10 -17.50 -33.15
C VAL A 937 -2.14 -17.82 -31.66
N ALA A 938 -3.21 -17.43 -30.98
CA ALA A 938 -3.41 -17.66 -29.55
C ALA A 938 -3.49 -19.16 -29.23
N GLU A 939 -4.08 -19.99 -30.09
CA GLU A 939 -4.10 -21.44 -29.89
C GLU A 939 -2.68 -22.04 -29.87
N MET A 940 -1.80 -21.62 -30.79
CA MET A 940 -0.43 -22.12 -30.82
C MET A 940 0.39 -21.64 -29.60
N LEU A 941 0.25 -20.37 -29.24
CA LEU A 941 0.87 -19.81 -28.04
C LEU A 941 0.36 -20.48 -26.77
N LEU A 942 -0.95 -20.75 -26.69
CA LEU A 942 -1.57 -21.46 -25.58
C LEU A 942 -1.04 -22.90 -25.43
N ARG A 943 -0.87 -23.63 -26.54
CA ARG A 943 -0.26 -24.98 -26.48
C ARG A 943 1.15 -24.93 -25.88
N ARG A 944 1.94 -23.90 -26.24
CA ARG A 944 3.28 -23.72 -25.67
C ARG A 944 3.22 -23.37 -24.19
N TRP A 945 2.35 -22.45 -23.80
CA TRP A 945 2.09 -22.06 -22.42
C TRP A 945 1.70 -23.26 -21.55
N LEU A 946 0.73 -24.06 -22.00
CA LEU A 946 0.26 -25.24 -21.26
C LEU A 946 1.35 -26.30 -21.09
N ALA A 947 2.25 -26.46 -22.07
CA ALA A 947 3.36 -27.38 -21.95
C ALA A 947 4.33 -26.99 -20.82
N HIS A 948 4.54 -25.69 -20.63
CA HIS A 948 5.35 -25.15 -19.54
C HIS A 948 4.60 -25.16 -18.20
N SER A 949 3.36 -24.64 -18.17
CA SER A 949 2.55 -24.53 -16.95
C SER A 949 2.41 -25.86 -16.21
N ARG A 950 2.26 -26.98 -16.93
CA ARG A 950 2.16 -28.33 -16.32
C ARG A 950 3.40 -28.78 -15.56
N ALA A 951 4.57 -28.21 -15.85
CA ALA A 951 5.83 -28.57 -15.21
C ALA A 951 6.09 -27.77 -13.92
N ILE A 952 5.32 -26.71 -13.68
CA ILE A 952 5.53 -25.78 -12.56
C ILE A 952 4.39 -25.88 -11.56
N ARG A 953 4.73 -25.68 -10.30
CA ARG A 953 3.80 -25.55 -9.18
C ARG A 953 3.48 -24.06 -8.97
N ILE A 954 2.20 -23.70 -9.01
CA ILE A 954 1.75 -22.31 -8.78
C ILE A 954 1.48 -22.06 -7.30
N SER A 955 0.94 -23.04 -6.59
CA SER A 955 0.74 -22.98 -5.15
C SER A 955 1.26 -24.24 -4.48
N VAL A 956 1.82 -24.08 -3.29
CA VAL A 956 2.27 -25.20 -2.46
C VAL A 956 1.16 -26.24 -2.21
N LEU A 957 -0.11 -25.81 -2.15
CA LEU A 957 -1.26 -26.66 -1.88
C LEU A 957 -1.59 -27.65 -3.01
N GLU A 958 -1.04 -27.47 -4.22
CA GLU A 958 -1.14 -28.46 -5.29
C GLU A 958 -0.48 -29.79 -4.90
N THR A 959 0.52 -29.75 -4.00
CA THR A 959 1.18 -30.97 -3.48
C THR A 959 0.24 -31.86 -2.68
N VAL A 960 -0.78 -31.26 -2.05
CA VAL A 960 -1.84 -31.91 -1.26
C VAL A 960 -3.22 -31.80 -1.93
N GLY A 961 -3.25 -31.56 -3.25
CA GLY A 961 -4.49 -31.57 -4.02
C GLY A 961 -5.23 -32.91 -3.94
N ARG A 962 -4.48 -34.03 -3.85
CA ARG A 962 -5.03 -35.38 -3.71
C ARG A 962 -5.37 -35.76 -2.27
N GLU A 963 -6.47 -36.50 -2.10
CA GLU A 963 -6.98 -36.93 -0.78
C GLU A 963 -6.01 -37.80 0.03
N ASP A 964 -5.12 -38.57 -0.62
CA ASP A 964 -4.14 -39.42 0.07
C ASP A 964 -3.06 -38.61 0.82
N ARG A 965 -2.71 -37.42 0.33
CA ARG A 965 -1.75 -36.51 0.96
C ARG A 965 -2.40 -35.47 1.87
N TRP A 966 -3.64 -35.10 1.56
CA TRP A 966 -4.43 -34.19 2.40
C TRP A 966 -4.76 -34.76 3.78
N LYS A 967 -5.16 -36.04 3.86
CA LYS A 967 -5.60 -36.66 5.11
C LYS A 967 -4.53 -36.69 6.21
N PRO A 968 -3.26 -37.02 5.94
CA PRO A 968 -2.18 -36.90 6.92
C PRO A 968 -1.97 -35.48 7.44
N LEU A 969 -1.85 -34.48 6.55
CA LEU A 969 -1.69 -33.08 6.94
C LEU A 969 -2.85 -32.60 7.82
N LYS A 970 -4.09 -32.89 7.42
CA LYS A 970 -5.27 -32.57 8.21
C LYS A 970 -5.24 -33.21 9.61
N ARG A 971 -4.70 -34.42 9.75
CA ARG A 971 -4.56 -35.11 11.04
C ARG A 971 -3.49 -34.45 11.91
N PHE A 972 -2.38 -34.01 11.30
CA PHE A 972 -1.32 -33.26 11.98
C PHE A 972 -1.88 -31.96 12.56
N ILE A 973 -2.54 -31.12 11.74
CA ILE A 973 -3.12 -29.84 12.18
C ILE A 973 -4.16 -30.05 13.29
N LYS A 974 -5.07 -31.03 13.12
CA LYS A 974 -6.09 -31.33 14.15
C LYS A 974 -5.54 -31.71 15.50
N ARG A 975 -4.32 -32.24 15.54
CA ARG A 975 -3.72 -32.77 16.75
C ARG A 975 -2.85 -31.72 17.44
N TYR A 976 -1.97 -31.08 16.69
CA TYR A 976 -0.97 -30.18 17.25
C TYR A 976 -1.33 -28.69 17.07
N GLY A 977 -2.36 -28.39 16.29
CA GLY A 977 -2.67 -27.01 15.90
C GLY A 977 -3.16 -26.13 17.04
N ALA A 978 -3.81 -26.68 18.07
CA ALA A 978 -4.31 -25.89 19.21
C ALA A 978 -3.17 -25.20 19.97
N ASP A 979 -2.07 -25.92 20.21
CA ASP A 979 -0.91 -25.40 20.94
C ASP A 979 0.06 -24.62 20.02
N LEU A 980 0.09 -24.96 18.72
CA LEU A 980 1.07 -24.43 17.77
C LEU A 980 0.59 -23.18 17.02
N PHE A 981 -0.58 -23.23 16.39
CA PHE A 981 -1.06 -22.17 15.48
C PHE A 981 -1.84 -21.08 16.24
N THR A 982 -1.17 -20.47 17.22
CA THR A 982 -1.71 -19.33 17.98
C THR A 982 -1.67 -18.04 17.16
N GLN A 983 -2.40 -17.01 17.57
CA GLN A 983 -2.37 -15.71 16.89
C GLN A 983 -0.96 -15.11 16.84
N GLN A 984 -0.16 -15.27 17.90
CA GLN A 984 1.23 -14.85 17.94
C GLN A 984 2.09 -15.64 16.94
N PHE A 985 1.94 -16.97 16.88
CA PHE A 985 2.64 -17.80 15.91
C PHE A 985 2.35 -17.38 14.46
N MET A 986 1.09 -17.03 14.18
CA MET A 986 0.61 -16.69 12.84
C MET A 986 0.93 -15.24 12.41
N ASN A 987 1.75 -14.51 13.18
CA ASN A 987 2.34 -13.26 12.74
C ASN A 987 3.22 -13.50 11.49
N LEU A 988 3.05 -12.68 10.45
CA LEU A 988 3.76 -12.85 9.17
C LEU A 988 5.29 -12.88 9.34
N GLY A 989 5.85 -12.06 10.24
CA GLY A 989 7.29 -12.04 10.54
C GLY A 989 7.78 -13.37 11.08
N ASN A 990 7.05 -13.97 12.03
CA ASN A 990 7.37 -15.29 12.57
C ASN A 990 7.33 -16.37 11.48
N LEU A 991 6.27 -16.37 10.67
CA LEU A 991 6.10 -17.33 9.58
C LEU A 991 7.26 -17.24 8.55
N ARG A 992 7.66 -16.02 8.16
CA ARG A 992 8.79 -15.78 7.26
C ARG A 992 10.11 -16.22 7.90
N ALA A 993 10.37 -15.83 9.15
CA ALA A 993 11.58 -16.20 9.88
C ALA A 993 11.73 -17.72 9.97
N ILE A 994 10.67 -18.45 10.34
CA ILE A 994 10.68 -19.91 10.44
C ILE A 994 10.98 -20.57 9.08
N LEU A 995 10.40 -20.07 7.98
CA LEU A 995 10.71 -20.59 6.65
C LEU A 995 12.15 -20.28 6.20
N GLN A 996 12.68 -19.11 6.56
CA GLN A 996 14.04 -18.68 6.19
C GLN A 996 15.12 -19.43 6.97
N GLN A 997 14.95 -19.64 8.28
CA GLN A 997 15.87 -20.45 9.08
C GLN A 997 15.70 -21.96 8.85
N GLY A 998 14.49 -22.39 8.49
CA GLY A 998 14.08 -23.78 8.35
C GLY A 998 13.31 -24.27 9.57
N ALA A 999 12.20 -24.98 9.33
CA ALA A 999 11.35 -25.47 10.42
C ALA A 999 12.03 -26.52 11.32
N GLY A 1000 13.11 -27.16 10.83
CA GLY A 1000 13.95 -28.05 11.64
C GLY A 1000 14.69 -27.30 12.75
N GLU A 1001 15.43 -26.25 12.38
CA GLU A 1001 16.19 -25.40 13.33
C GLU A 1001 15.25 -24.73 14.33
N PHE A 1002 14.05 -24.32 13.89
CA PHE A 1002 13.01 -23.81 14.79
C PHE A 1002 12.58 -24.84 15.85
N LEU A 1003 12.37 -26.10 15.45
CA LEU A 1003 12.02 -27.16 16.40
C LEU A 1003 13.17 -27.47 17.37
N ASP A 1004 14.42 -27.42 16.88
CA ASP A 1004 15.62 -27.56 17.72
C ASP A 1004 15.73 -26.46 18.77
N ALA A 1005 15.54 -25.20 18.37
CA ALA A 1005 15.52 -24.06 19.30
C ALA A 1005 14.43 -24.21 20.37
N LEU A 1006 13.22 -24.64 19.98
CA LEU A 1006 12.13 -24.87 20.93
C LEU A 1006 12.40 -26.04 21.91
N GLU A 1007 13.10 -27.09 21.45
CA GLU A 1007 13.54 -28.20 22.32
C GLU A 1007 14.59 -27.75 23.32
N GLU A 1008 15.57 -26.94 22.90
CA GLU A 1008 16.61 -26.36 23.77
C GLU A 1008 16.00 -25.45 24.84
N GLU A 1009 14.98 -24.67 24.48
CA GLU A 1009 14.23 -23.78 25.38
C GLU A 1009 13.21 -24.51 26.28
N GLN A 1010 13.04 -25.83 26.12
CA GLN A 1010 12.09 -26.67 26.87
C GLN A 1010 10.64 -26.18 26.80
N THR A 1011 10.22 -25.69 25.63
CA THR A 1011 8.87 -25.16 25.43
C THR A 1011 7.81 -26.27 25.60
N PRO A 1012 6.74 -26.06 26.37
CA PRO A 1012 5.77 -27.11 26.70
C PRO A 1012 4.74 -27.34 25.56
N LEU A 1013 5.15 -28.00 24.46
CA LEU A 1013 4.27 -28.33 23.32
C LEU A 1013 4.01 -29.84 23.19
N GLU A 1014 2.76 -30.26 22.89
CA GLU A 1014 2.45 -31.69 22.64
C GLU A 1014 3.29 -32.24 21.46
N LEU A 1015 3.55 -31.41 20.44
CA LEU A 1015 4.35 -31.79 19.27
C LEU A 1015 5.75 -32.26 19.69
N LEU A 1016 6.47 -31.49 20.52
CA LEU A 1016 7.83 -31.81 20.94
C LEU A 1016 7.88 -33.12 21.77
N ALA A 1017 6.87 -33.34 22.62
CA ALA A 1017 6.78 -34.58 23.40
C ALA A 1017 6.53 -35.83 22.54
N ASP A 1018 5.95 -35.65 21.35
CA ASP A 1018 5.59 -36.70 20.39
C ASP A 1018 6.58 -36.89 19.25
N LEU A 1019 7.52 -35.96 19.05
CA LEU A 1019 8.58 -36.05 18.04
C LEU A 1019 9.34 -37.37 18.19
N ASP A 1020 9.52 -38.06 17.06
CA ASP A 1020 10.15 -39.37 16.93
C ASP A 1020 9.51 -40.51 17.74
N ARG A 1021 8.34 -40.26 18.35
CA ARG A 1021 7.49 -41.27 19.01
C ARG A 1021 6.22 -41.56 18.22
N ARG A 1022 5.48 -40.51 17.86
CA ARG A 1022 4.18 -40.59 17.15
C ARG A 1022 4.21 -39.98 15.76
N VAL A 1023 5.10 -39.02 15.52
CA VAL A 1023 5.36 -38.41 14.20
C VAL A 1023 6.86 -38.34 14.01
N ALA A 1024 7.35 -38.79 12.86
CA ALA A 1024 8.77 -38.69 12.55
C ALA A 1024 9.15 -37.22 12.38
N ARG A 1025 10.30 -36.79 12.91
CA ARG A 1025 10.77 -35.40 12.82
C ARG A 1025 10.73 -34.83 11.40
N ARG A 1026 11.16 -35.62 10.40
CA ARG A 1026 11.10 -35.23 8.98
C ARG A 1026 9.67 -34.97 8.49
N GLU A 1027 8.70 -35.76 8.95
CA GLU A 1027 7.29 -35.55 8.58
C GLU A 1027 6.71 -34.31 9.28
N ALA A 1028 7.08 -34.06 10.54
CA ALA A 1028 6.66 -32.87 11.28
C ALA A 1028 7.18 -31.59 10.59
N ILE A 1029 8.47 -31.55 10.24
CA ILE A 1029 9.09 -30.45 9.48
C ILE A 1029 8.32 -30.21 8.18
N GLN A 1030 8.08 -31.27 7.39
CA GLN A 1030 7.37 -31.14 6.11
C GLN A 1030 5.94 -30.59 6.27
N TYR A 1031 5.19 -31.04 7.27
CA TYR A 1031 3.82 -30.54 7.49
C TYR A 1031 3.81 -29.11 8.03
N LEU A 1032 4.80 -28.76 8.85
CA LEU A 1032 4.95 -27.41 9.37
C LEU A 1032 5.29 -26.42 8.24
N GLU A 1033 6.31 -26.70 7.44
CA GLU A 1033 6.69 -25.89 6.28
C GLU A 1033 5.54 -25.76 5.29
N LEU A 1034 4.86 -26.86 4.95
CA LEU A 1034 3.71 -26.83 4.04
C LEU A 1034 2.57 -25.97 4.59
N THR A 1035 2.29 -26.03 5.89
CA THR A 1035 1.23 -25.22 6.51
C THR A 1035 1.61 -23.74 6.50
N ILE A 1036 2.84 -23.42 6.91
CA ILE A 1036 3.35 -22.04 6.96
C ILE A 1036 3.42 -21.45 5.54
N GLU A 1037 4.00 -22.15 4.56
CA GLU A 1037 4.08 -21.71 3.16
C GLU A 1037 2.67 -21.47 2.58
N SER A 1038 1.70 -22.33 2.90
CA SER A 1038 0.31 -22.15 2.43
C SER A 1038 -0.33 -20.88 2.96
N ILE A 1039 0.00 -20.48 4.18
CA ILE A 1039 -0.54 -19.27 4.83
C ILE A 1039 0.21 -18.03 4.36
N VAL A 1040 1.54 -18.09 4.25
CA VAL A 1040 2.34 -16.98 3.71
C VAL A 1040 1.95 -16.66 2.27
N GLU A 1041 1.72 -17.68 1.42
CA GLU A 1041 1.21 -17.50 0.05
C GLU A 1041 -0.19 -16.83 0.00
N ASN A 1042 -0.98 -16.91 1.08
CA ASN A 1042 -2.39 -16.50 1.11
C ASN A 1042 -2.74 -15.67 2.36
N TYR A 1043 -1.82 -14.82 2.83
CA TYR A 1043 -1.95 -14.16 4.14
C TYR A 1043 -3.17 -13.24 4.21
N ALA A 1044 -3.50 -12.54 3.13
CA ALA A 1044 -4.73 -11.75 2.99
C ALA A 1044 -6.00 -12.56 3.29
N ILE A 1045 -6.06 -13.81 2.82
CA ILE A 1045 -7.19 -14.72 3.04
C ILE A 1045 -7.15 -15.30 4.47
N TYR A 1046 -5.97 -15.46 5.07
CA TYR A 1046 -5.85 -15.76 6.49
C TYR A 1046 -6.39 -14.62 7.35
N VAL A 1047 -6.17 -13.36 6.99
CA VAL A 1047 -6.75 -12.19 7.69
C VAL A 1047 -8.28 -12.17 7.55
N ASP A 1048 -8.83 -12.50 6.38
CA ASP A 1048 -10.28 -12.73 6.20
C ASP A 1048 -10.76 -13.83 7.18
N TYR A 1049 -10.15 -15.02 7.13
CA TYR A 1049 -10.48 -16.12 8.03
C TYR A 1049 -10.44 -15.71 9.51
N ASN A 1050 -9.43 -14.94 9.92
CA ASN A 1050 -9.27 -14.47 11.28
C ASN A 1050 -10.34 -13.47 11.72
N SER A 1051 -10.88 -12.67 10.79
CA SER A 1051 -11.80 -11.58 11.08
C SER A 1051 -13.28 -11.91 10.89
N THR A 1052 -13.62 -12.78 9.95
CA THR A 1052 -15.01 -13.07 9.57
C THR A 1052 -15.54 -14.35 10.20
N THR A 1053 -14.67 -15.29 10.56
CA THR A 1053 -15.04 -16.61 11.06
C THR A 1053 -14.77 -16.77 12.54
N THR A 1054 -15.42 -17.74 13.17
CA THR A 1054 -15.25 -18.07 14.60
C THR A 1054 -14.29 -19.24 14.80
N GLN A 1055 -14.01 -19.98 13.72
CA GLN A 1055 -13.09 -21.11 13.67
C GLN A 1055 -11.63 -20.65 13.82
N SER A 1056 -11.31 -19.39 13.51
CA SER A 1056 -9.98 -18.80 13.66
C SER A 1056 -9.48 -18.72 15.10
N ASP A 1057 -10.39 -18.71 16.08
CA ASP A 1057 -10.05 -18.77 17.51
C ASP A 1057 -9.34 -20.10 17.88
N HIS A 1058 -9.39 -21.11 16.99
CA HIS A 1058 -8.94 -22.48 17.24
C HIS A 1058 -7.91 -22.95 16.22
N GLY A 1059 -6.63 -23.01 16.61
CA GLY A 1059 -5.53 -23.40 15.71
C GLY A 1059 -5.66 -24.80 15.12
N GLU A 1060 -6.32 -25.75 15.81
CA GLU A 1060 -6.60 -27.09 15.28
C GLU A 1060 -7.66 -27.11 14.17
N GLN A 1061 -8.36 -26.01 13.93
CA GLN A 1061 -9.32 -25.82 12.85
C GLN A 1061 -8.72 -25.19 11.60
N LEU A 1062 -7.44 -24.82 11.59
CA LEU A 1062 -6.75 -24.19 10.45
C LEU A 1062 -6.84 -25.01 9.14
N TYR A 1063 -6.97 -26.34 9.23
CA TYR A 1063 -7.17 -27.20 8.05
C TYR A 1063 -8.46 -26.85 7.28
N THR A 1064 -9.43 -26.19 7.89
CA THR A 1064 -10.66 -25.76 7.21
C THR A 1064 -10.35 -24.66 6.19
N LEU A 1065 -9.55 -23.67 6.58
CA LEU A 1065 -9.00 -22.64 5.69
C LEU A 1065 -8.18 -23.27 4.56
N LEU A 1066 -7.25 -24.18 4.89
CA LEU A 1066 -6.43 -24.84 3.86
C LEU A 1066 -7.29 -25.62 2.82
N ASP A 1067 -8.47 -26.13 3.19
CA ASP A 1067 -9.36 -26.81 2.24
C ASP A 1067 -10.04 -25.82 1.27
N PHE A 1068 -10.35 -24.59 1.72
CA PHE A 1068 -10.77 -23.50 0.84
C PHE A 1068 -9.63 -23.05 -0.07
N LEU A 1069 -8.41 -22.90 0.47
CA LEU A 1069 -7.24 -22.55 -0.33
C LEU A 1069 -6.89 -23.65 -1.36
N ARG A 1070 -7.15 -24.94 -1.08
CA ARG A 1070 -7.04 -26.02 -2.07
C ARG A 1070 -8.01 -25.85 -3.24
N LEU A 1071 -9.22 -25.37 -2.99
CA LEU A 1071 -10.17 -25.04 -4.06
C LEU A 1071 -9.66 -23.85 -4.87
N LEU A 1072 -9.19 -22.80 -4.18
CA LEU A 1072 -8.65 -21.61 -4.82
C LEU A 1072 -7.43 -21.90 -5.69
N ALA A 1073 -6.46 -22.68 -5.20
CA ALA A 1073 -5.31 -23.13 -5.98
C ALA A 1073 -5.73 -23.88 -7.27
N GLY A 1074 -6.81 -24.65 -7.20
CA GLY A 1074 -7.41 -25.30 -8.38
C GLY A 1074 -8.02 -24.31 -9.37
N TYR A 1075 -8.65 -23.24 -8.89
CA TYR A 1075 -9.18 -22.16 -9.71
C TYR A 1075 -8.05 -21.33 -10.34
N ASP A 1076 -7.07 -20.89 -9.55
CA ASP A 1076 -5.95 -20.07 -10.03
C ASP A 1076 -5.10 -20.83 -11.05
N ARG A 1077 -4.97 -22.16 -10.94
CA ARG A 1077 -4.36 -22.99 -11.98
C ARG A 1077 -5.08 -22.85 -13.34
N VAL A 1078 -6.41 -22.79 -13.34
CA VAL A 1078 -7.19 -22.58 -14.57
C VAL A 1078 -7.03 -21.14 -15.06
N ALA A 1079 -7.07 -20.15 -14.16
CA ALA A 1079 -6.85 -18.74 -14.50
C ALA A 1079 -5.46 -18.53 -15.13
N TRP A 1080 -4.42 -19.12 -14.55
CA TRP A 1080 -3.06 -19.11 -15.08
C TRP A 1080 -2.98 -19.70 -16.48
N ASN A 1081 -3.66 -20.82 -16.74
CA ASN A 1081 -3.71 -21.42 -18.06
C ASN A 1081 -4.35 -20.50 -19.13
N LEU A 1082 -5.17 -19.53 -18.73
CA LEU A 1082 -5.82 -18.57 -19.63
C LEU A 1082 -4.96 -17.32 -19.91
N ARG A 1083 -3.76 -17.18 -19.34
CA ARG A 1083 -2.88 -16.02 -19.52
C ARG A 1083 -2.72 -15.55 -20.98
N PRO A 1084 -2.44 -16.43 -21.97
CA PRO A 1084 -2.31 -16.00 -23.37
C PRO A 1084 -3.60 -15.39 -23.94
N ILE A 1085 -4.76 -15.84 -23.45
CA ILE A 1085 -6.08 -15.36 -23.89
C ILE A 1085 -6.39 -13.98 -23.30
N VAL A 1086 -5.95 -13.73 -22.07
CA VAL A 1086 -6.05 -12.42 -21.41
C VAL A 1086 -5.18 -11.39 -22.13
N ILE A 1087 -3.93 -11.75 -22.49
CA ILE A 1087 -3.02 -10.86 -23.23
C ILE A 1087 -3.61 -10.40 -24.56
N VAL A 1088 -4.31 -11.30 -25.29
CA VAL A 1088 -4.97 -10.93 -26.54
C VAL A 1088 -6.01 -9.84 -26.32
N HIS A 1089 -6.81 -9.95 -25.27
CA HIS A 1089 -7.83 -8.96 -24.93
C HIS A 1089 -7.21 -7.61 -24.57
N ASP A 1090 -6.20 -7.61 -23.70
CA ASP A 1090 -5.46 -6.42 -23.26
C ASP A 1090 -4.86 -5.67 -24.46
N VAL A 1091 -4.18 -6.35 -25.38
CA VAL A 1091 -3.64 -5.73 -26.62
C VAL A 1091 -4.75 -5.16 -27.51
N LEU A 1092 -5.87 -5.88 -27.68
CA LEU A 1092 -7.00 -5.39 -28.49
C LEU A 1092 -7.60 -4.10 -27.91
N ILE A 1093 -7.72 -4.02 -26.58
CA ILE A 1093 -8.24 -2.85 -25.88
C ILE A 1093 -7.27 -1.67 -26.01
N ARG A 1094 -5.97 -1.87 -25.73
CA ARG A 1094 -4.95 -0.81 -25.82
C ARG A 1094 -4.78 -0.26 -27.23
N GLU A 1095 -4.93 -1.10 -28.25
CA GLU A 1095 -4.89 -0.69 -29.66
C GLU A 1095 -6.21 -0.08 -30.19
N GLY A 1096 -7.18 0.19 -29.30
CA GLY A 1096 -8.43 0.88 -29.60
C GLY A 1096 -9.46 0.05 -30.38
N LEU A 1097 -9.42 -1.29 -30.27
CA LEU A 1097 -10.31 -2.22 -30.98
C LEU A 1097 -11.43 -2.78 -30.09
N ASP A 1098 -12.20 -1.91 -29.44
CA ASP A 1098 -13.24 -2.26 -28.46
C ASP A 1098 -14.21 -3.36 -28.89
N LYS A 1099 -14.64 -3.34 -30.17
CA LYS A 1099 -15.58 -4.34 -30.71
C LYS A 1099 -14.96 -5.72 -30.83
N ALA A 1100 -13.70 -5.79 -31.25
CA ALA A 1100 -12.97 -7.04 -31.35
C ALA A 1100 -12.71 -7.61 -29.95
N ALA A 1101 -12.30 -6.76 -29.01
CA ALA A 1101 -12.14 -7.13 -27.60
C ALA A 1101 -13.45 -7.67 -26.98
N ALA A 1102 -14.59 -7.02 -27.26
CA ALA A 1102 -15.90 -7.50 -26.79
C ALA A 1102 -16.26 -8.89 -27.36
N LEU A 1103 -16.04 -9.12 -28.67
CA LEU A 1103 -16.26 -10.43 -29.29
C LEU A 1103 -15.35 -11.51 -28.71
N TRP A 1104 -14.09 -11.15 -28.42
CA TRP A 1104 -13.12 -12.03 -27.79
C TRP A 1104 -13.58 -12.42 -26.37
N ARG A 1105 -13.94 -11.44 -25.55
CA ARG A 1105 -14.45 -11.65 -24.18
C ARG A 1105 -15.68 -12.56 -24.17
N ASP A 1106 -16.64 -12.35 -25.07
CA ASP A 1106 -17.83 -13.19 -25.19
C ASP A 1106 -17.47 -14.64 -25.54
N ALA A 1107 -16.42 -14.86 -26.34
CA ALA A 1107 -15.92 -16.19 -26.65
C ALA A 1107 -15.25 -16.86 -25.44
N VAL A 1108 -14.50 -16.11 -24.63
CA VAL A 1108 -13.90 -16.60 -23.37
C VAL A 1108 -14.99 -17.01 -22.39
N LEU A 1109 -15.97 -16.14 -22.14
CA LEU A 1109 -17.09 -16.40 -21.22
C LEU A 1109 -17.82 -17.70 -21.54
N ARG A 1110 -18.17 -17.92 -22.82
CA ARG A 1110 -18.83 -19.16 -23.25
C ARG A 1110 -17.99 -20.41 -23.03
N ARG A 1111 -16.66 -20.32 -23.08
CA ARG A 1111 -15.74 -21.45 -22.89
C ARG A 1111 -15.43 -21.72 -21.41
N SER A 1112 -15.45 -20.69 -20.55
CA SER A 1112 -15.09 -20.80 -19.14
C SER A 1112 -16.28 -21.06 -18.19
N GLU A 1113 -17.52 -20.78 -18.62
CA GLU A 1113 -18.73 -20.84 -17.79
C GLU A 1113 -18.91 -22.15 -17.02
N ALA A 1114 -18.71 -23.30 -17.68
CA ALA A 1114 -18.91 -24.61 -17.06
C ALA A 1114 -17.92 -24.87 -15.90
N VAL A 1115 -16.65 -24.47 -16.07
CA VAL A 1115 -15.60 -24.63 -15.06
C VAL A 1115 -15.83 -23.67 -13.91
N ALA A 1116 -16.19 -22.41 -14.21
CA ALA A 1116 -16.51 -21.42 -13.19
C ALA A 1116 -17.69 -21.88 -12.30
N ARG A 1117 -18.77 -22.39 -12.92
CA ARG A 1117 -19.92 -22.95 -12.18
C ARG A 1117 -19.52 -24.12 -11.28
N GLN A 1118 -18.67 -25.03 -11.74
CA GLN A 1118 -18.21 -26.17 -10.95
C GLN A 1118 -17.43 -25.72 -9.70
N ASN A 1119 -16.57 -24.70 -9.82
CA ASN A 1119 -15.82 -24.16 -8.68
C ASN A 1119 -16.76 -23.50 -7.65
N LEU A 1120 -17.76 -22.74 -8.10
CA LEU A 1120 -18.78 -22.16 -7.21
C LEU A 1120 -19.62 -23.22 -6.50
N GLU A 1121 -20.02 -24.29 -7.19
CA GLU A 1121 -20.73 -25.41 -6.56
C GLU A 1121 -19.87 -26.10 -5.49
N ARG A 1122 -18.56 -26.23 -5.73
CA ARG A 1122 -17.62 -26.79 -4.75
C ARG A 1122 -17.38 -25.85 -3.58
N TYR A 1123 -17.34 -24.54 -3.80
CA TYR A 1123 -17.31 -23.54 -2.74
C TYR A 1123 -18.53 -23.68 -1.82
N GLU A 1124 -19.74 -23.74 -2.39
CA GLU A 1124 -20.98 -23.93 -1.63
C GLU A 1124 -20.99 -25.24 -0.82
N GLN A 1125 -20.37 -26.30 -1.34
CA GLN A 1125 -20.19 -27.55 -0.59
C GLN A 1125 -19.26 -27.36 0.62
N LEU A 1126 -18.16 -26.60 0.47
CA LEU A 1126 -17.24 -26.31 1.57
C LEU A 1126 -17.90 -25.40 2.62
N VAL A 1127 -18.66 -24.39 2.20
CA VAL A 1127 -19.43 -23.51 3.09
C VAL A 1127 -20.38 -24.33 3.95
N ARG A 1128 -21.17 -25.23 3.34
CA ARG A 1128 -22.09 -26.12 4.07
C ARG A 1128 -21.36 -27.12 4.97
N ARG A 1129 -20.19 -27.59 4.56
CA ARG A 1129 -19.41 -28.60 5.30
C ARG A 1129 -18.77 -28.04 6.56
N TYR A 1130 -18.22 -26.83 6.48
CA TYR A 1130 -17.45 -26.22 7.56
C TYR A 1130 -18.23 -25.15 8.33
N GLY A 1131 -19.40 -24.73 7.83
CA GLY A 1131 -20.23 -23.73 8.50
C GLY A 1131 -19.54 -22.37 8.55
N MET A 1132 -18.80 -22.02 7.49
CA MET A 1132 -18.10 -20.74 7.38
C MET A 1132 -18.09 -20.28 5.92
N ARG A 1133 -18.11 -18.97 5.72
CA ARG A 1133 -18.01 -18.32 4.42
C ARG A 1133 -16.79 -17.42 4.43
N LEU A 1134 -15.94 -17.55 3.43
CA LEU A 1134 -14.78 -16.66 3.21
C LEU A 1134 -15.10 -15.74 2.01
N PRO A 1135 -15.41 -14.46 2.24
CA PRO A 1135 -15.63 -13.46 1.19
C PRO A 1135 -14.50 -13.40 0.17
N SER A 1136 -13.24 -13.33 0.60
CA SER A 1136 -12.10 -13.19 -0.32
C SER A 1136 -12.00 -14.36 -1.32
N VAL A 1137 -12.30 -15.59 -0.85
CA VAL A 1137 -12.37 -16.77 -1.73
C VAL A 1137 -13.61 -16.73 -2.62
N ALA A 1138 -14.77 -16.31 -2.10
CA ALA A 1138 -16.00 -16.20 -2.88
C ALA A 1138 -15.82 -15.23 -4.05
N ASP A 1139 -15.27 -14.06 -3.78
CA ASP A 1139 -15.11 -12.97 -4.73
C ASP A 1139 -14.17 -13.38 -5.86
N ARG A 1140 -13.03 -13.98 -5.50
CA ARG A 1140 -12.08 -14.53 -6.47
C ARG A 1140 -12.70 -15.59 -7.39
N LEU A 1141 -13.56 -16.47 -6.87
CA LEU A 1141 -14.28 -17.45 -7.69
C LEU A 1141 -15.41 -16.82 -8.52
N ASN A 1142 -16.04 -15.75 -8.02
CA ASN A 1142 -17.09 -15.00 -8.70
C ASN A 1142 -16.58 -14.15 -9.87
N GLU A 1143 -15.27 -13.93 -9.97
CA GLU A 1143 -14.64 -13.35 -11.17
C GLU A 1143 -14.88 -14.18 -12.43
N ARG A 1144 -15.14 -15.50 -12.29
CA ARG A 1144 -15.44 -16.44 -13.39
C ARG A 1144 -14.43 -16.41 -14.54
N PHE A 1145 -13.18 -16.06 -14.26
CA PHE A 1145 -12.09 -15.84 -15.22
C PHE A 1145 -12.30 -14.68 -16.21
N ILE A 1146 -13.31 -13.83 -15.98
CA ILE A 1146 -13.64 -12.69 -16.86
C ILE A 1146 -13.23 -11.37 -16.24
N ARG A 1147 -13.17 -11.27 -14.90
CA ARG A 1147 -12.78 -10.04 -14.19
C ARG A 1147 -11.49 -9.40 -14.71
N PRO A 1148 -10.39 -10.14 -15.01
CA PRO A 1148 -9.19 -9.53 -15.58
C PRO A 1148 -9.46 -8.75 -16.88
N LEU A 1149 -10.34 -9.28 -17.75
CA LEU A 1149 -10.74 -8.63 -19.00
C LEU A 1149 -11.58 -7.37 -18.75
N GLU A 1150 -12.34 -7.33 -17.67
CA GLU A 1150 -13.08 -6.13 -17.27
C GLU A 1150 -12.14 -5.05 -16.72
N ILE A 1151 -11.11 -5.45 -15.96
CA ILE A 1151 -10.06 -4.55 -15.44
C ILE A 1151 -9.26 -3.93 -16.59
N ASP A 1152 -8.82 -4.71 -17.59
CA ASP A 1152 -8.13 -4.19 -18.78
C ASP A 1152 -8.92 -3.06 -19.45
N ARG A 1153 -10.25 -3.24 -19.52
CA ARG A 1153 -11.15 -2.26 -20.10
C ARG A 1153 -11.28 -1.00 -19.25
N LEU A 1154 -11.24 -1.11 -17.91
CA LEU A 1154 -11.21 0.05 -17.03
C LEU A 1154 -9.92 0.85 -17.20
N ARG A 1155 -8.76 0.18 -17.19
CA ARG A 1155 -7.44 0.80 -17.40
C ARG A 1155 -7.37 1.62 -18.68
N ALA A 1156 -7.85 1.05 -19.79
CA ALA A 1156 -7.83 1.73 -21.07
C ALA A 1156 -8.71 2.99 -21.16
N LEU A 1157 -9.64 3.19 -20.22
CA LEU A 1157 -10.46 4.39 -20.13
C LEU A 1157 -9.80 5.51 -19.31
N VAL A 1158 -8.74 5.23 -18.54
CA VAL A 1158 -8.04 6.19 -17.68
C VAL A 1158 -7.38 7.30 -18.50
N ARG A 1159 -6.44 6.96 -19.39
CA ARG A 1159 -5.74 7.96 -20.23
C ARG A 1159 -6.71 8.84 -21.03
N PRO A 1160 -7.73 8.31 -21.73
CA PRO A 1160 -8.73 9.13 -22.42
C PRO A 1160 -9.58 10.01 -21.48
N ALA A 1161 -9.78 9.62 -20.22
CA ALA A 1161 -10.49 10.42 -19.24
C ALA A 1161 -9.64 11.60 -18.74
N MET A 1162 -8.32 11.44 -18.62
CA MET A 1162 -7.39 12.48 -18.18
C MET A 1162 -7.09 13.53 -19.27
N GLN A 1163 -6.93 13.12 -20.54
CA GLN A 1163 -6.60 14.06 -21.63
C GLN A 1163 -7.70 15.09 -21.96
N LYS A 1164 -8.93 14.91 -21.47
CA LYS A 1164 -10.11 15.73 -21.81
C LYS A 1164 -10.70 16.48 -20.62
N VAL A 1165 -9.90 16.71 -19.58
CA VAL A 1165 -10.34 17.38 -18.34
C VAL A 1165 -10.72 18.85 -18.60
N ASN A 1166 -10.17 19.48 -19.63
CA ASN A 1166 -10.45 20.89 -19.94
C ASN A 1166 -11.88 21.09 -20.50
N GLU A 1167 -12.66 21.85 -19.74
CA GLU A 1167 -13.92 22.53 -20.07
C GLU A 1167 -15.27 21.85 -19.78
N SER A 1168 -15.35 20.56 -19.44
CA SER A 1168 -16.60 20.05 -18.82
C SER A 1168 -16.43 18.70 -18.11
N GLN A 1169 -16.99 18.60 -16.90
CA GLN A 1169 -17.24 17.35 -16.14
C GLN A 1169 -18.13 16.32 -16.90
N SER A 1170 -18.29 16.48 -18.21
CA SER A 1170 -19.10 15.67 -19.12
C SER A 1170 -18.25 15.00 -20.20
N ALA A 1171 -16.95 14.81 -19.98
CA ALA A 1171 -16.13 13.98 -20.86
C ALA A 1171 -16.80 12.59 -21.03
N PRO A 1172 -17.14 12.18 -22.27
CA PRO A 1172 -17.79 10.90 -22.50
C PRO A 1172 -16.98 9.69 -22.01
N ALA A 1173 -15.64 9.81 -22.02
CA ALA A 1173 -14.72 8.78 -21.52
C ALA A 1173 -14.86 8.57 -20.01
N PHE A 1174 -14.86 9.64 -19.22
CA PHE A 1174 -15.06 9.56 -17.77
C PHE A 1174 -16.47 9.05 -17.42
N LYS A 1175 -17.52 9.51 -18.10
CA LYS A 1175 -18.88 8.98 -17.89
C LYS A 1175 -18.97 7.47 -18.14
N LEU A 1176 -18.18 6.96 -19.09
CA LEU A 1176 -18.10 5.53 -19.35
C LEU A 1176 -17.29 4.81 -18.26
N LEU A 1177 -16.16 5.37 -17.85
CA LEU A 1177 -15.33 4.85 -16.74
C LEU A 1177 -16.15 4.75 -15.45
N ASP A 1178 -16.78 5.85 -15.03
CA ASP A 1178 -17.62 5.92 -13.82
C ASP A 1178 -18.78 4.93 -13.86
N ARG A 1179 -19.42 4.76 -15.02
CA ARG A 1179 -20.49 3.77 -15.21
C ARG A 1179 -19.99 2.32 -15.08
N GLU A 1180 -18.79 2.02 -15.56
CA GLU A 1180 -18.21 0.67 -15.45
C GLU A 1180 -17.70 0.44 -14.01
N ILE A 1181 -17.06 1.43 -13.38
CA ILE A 1181 -16.67 1.40 -11.95
C ILE A 1181 -17.88 1.18 -11.04
N ALA A 1182 -19.02 1.80 -11.33
CA ALA A 1182 -20.24 1.62 -10.54
C ALA A 1182 -20.71 0.14 -10.46
N ARG A 1183 -20.28 -0.73 -11.39
CA ARG A 1183 -20.54 -2.18 -11.30
C ARG A 1183 -19.60 -2.88 -10.34
N PHE A 1184 -18.36 -2.40 -10.20
CA PHE A 1184 -17.38 -2.92 -9.27
C PHE A 1184 -17.71 -2.52 -7.83
N THR A 1185 -18.22 -1.30 -7.62
CA THR A 1185 -18.59 -0.79 -6.29
C THR A 1185 -19.98 -1.22 -5.81
N ALA A 1186 -20.79 -1.86 -6.66
CA ALA A 1186 -22.15 -2.28 -6.30
C ALA A 1186 -22.17 -3.36 -5.22
N GLU A 1187 -21.21 -4.29 -5.28
CA GLU A 1187 -20.95 -5.33 -4.29
C GLU A 1187 -19.46 -5.25 -3.91
N PRO A 1188 -19.12 -4.60 -2.78
CA PRO A 1188 -17.73 -4.45 -2.36
C PRO A 1188 -17.04 -5.80 -2.20
N GLU A 1189 -15.93 -5.98 -2.93
CA GLU A 1189 -15.07 -7.17 -2.81
C GLU A 1189 -14.18 -7.14 -1.55
N GLY A 1190 -13.96 -8.32 -0.98
CA GLY A 1190 -13.05 -8.57 0.13
C GLY A 1190 -13.58 -8.19 1.51
N VAL A 1191 -12.66 -8.10 2.46
CA VAL A 1191 -12.93 -7.77 3.88
C VAL A 1191 -12.48 -6.36 4.28
N GLY A 1192 -11.96 -5.60 3.31
CA GLY A 1192 -11.53 -4.21 3.47
C GLY A 1192 -10.23 -4.01 4.24
N PHE A 1193 -9.32 -4.99 4.25
CA PHE A 1193 -7.97 -4.81 4.80
C PHE A 1193 -6.92 -4.49 3.74
N GLU A 1194 -7.20 -4.78 2.48
CA GLU A 1194 -6.31 -4.56 1.34
C GLU A 1194 -7.11 -3.91 0.22
N VAL A 1195 -6.46 -3.06 -0.56
CA VAL A 1195 -7.05 -2.40 -1.72
C VAL A 1195 -7.38 -3.47 -2.77
N PRO A 1196 -8.60 -3.48 -3.35
CA PRO A 1196 -8.91 -4.47 -4.37
C PRO A 1196 -8.01 -4.34 -5.61
N PRO A 1197 -7.59 -5.45 -6.25
CA PRO A 1197 -6.65 -5.42 -7.36
C PRO A 1197 -7.08 -4.57 -8.57
N TRP A 1198 -8.39 -4.42 -8.78
CA TRP A 1198 -8.91 -3.58 -9.87
C TRP A 1198 -8.68 -2.09 -9.62
N LEU A 1199 -8.62 -1.67 -8.36
CA LEU A 1199 -8.41 -0.27 -7.96
C LEU A 1199 -6.91 0.05 -7.95
N GLU A 1200 -6.07 -0.85 -7.44
CA GLU A 1200 -4.60 -0.76 -7.57
C GLU A 1200 -4.19 -0.65 -9.05
N ALA A 1201 -4.79 -1.46 -9.92
CA ALA A 1201 -4.53 -1.40 -11.36
C ALA A 1201 -4.98 -0.08 -12.02
N LEU A 1202 -5.96 0.61 -11.45
CA LEU A 1202 -6.38 1.94 -11.90
C LEU A 1202 -5.45 3.03 -11.38
N GLU A 1203 -5.05 2.97 -10.11
CA GLU A 1203 -4.07 3.87 -9.51
C GLU A 1203 -2.74 3.80 -10.27
N GLU A 1204 -2.23 2.59 -10.53
CA GLU A 1204 -1.03 2.35 -11.35
C GLU A 1204 -1.16 2.99 -12.75
N GLU A 1205 -2.32 2.88 -13.38
CA GLU A 1205 -2.56 3.45 -14.71
C GLU A 1205 -2.68 4.98 -14.69
N VAL A 1206 -3.22 5.57 -13.61
CA VAL A 1206 -3.25 7.03 -13.41
C VAL A 1206 -1.83 7.57 -13.22
N GLU A 1207 -1.00 6.92 -12.41
CA GLU A 1207 0.38 7.34 -12.20
C GLU A 1207 1.18 7.25 -13.51
N LYS A 1208 1.04 6.16 -14.27
CA LYS A 1208 1.63 6.04 -15.62
C LYS A 1208 1.18 7.14 -16.58
N ALA A 1209 -0.11 7.48 -16.56
CA ALA A 1209 -0.67 8.52 -17.41
C ALA A 1209 -0.17 9.93 -17.04
N ARG A 1210 0.09 10.20 -15.76
CA ARG A 1210 0.65 11.48 -15.27
C ARG A 1210 2.11 11.68 -15.70
N HIS A 1211 2.92 10.63 -15.60
CA HIS A 1211 4.35 10.68 -15.96
C HIS A 1211 4.60 10.67 -17.48
N GLY A 1212 3.54 10.62 -18.31
CA GLY A 1212 3.68 10.55 -19.76
C GLY A 1212 4.29 9.24 -20.26
N GLU A 1213 4.42 8.22 -19.39
CA GLU A 1213 4.98 6.92 -19.75
C GLU A 1213 4.06 6.24 -20.76
N ASP A 1214 4.57 5.92 -21.95
CA ASP A 1214 3.80 5.16 -22.93
C ASP A 1214 3.76 3.67 -22.56
N ASP A 1215 2.65 3.02 -22.85
CA ASP A 1215 2.28 1.67 -22.39
C ASP A 1215 3.21 0.52 -22.85
N ASP A 1216 4.18 0.82 -23.71
CA ASP A 1216 4.97 -0.15 -24.45
C ASP A 1216 6.37 -0.38 -23.90
N ILE A 1217 6.84 0.38 -22.90
CA ILE A 1217 8.21 0.24 -22.39
C ILE A 1217 8.21 0.48 -20.88
N PRO A 1218 8.66 -0.48 -20.04
CA PRO A 1218 9.04 -0.16 -18.67
C PRO A 1218 10.01 1.05 -18.69
N PRO A 1219 10.03 1.92 -17.67
CA PRO A 1219 10.97 3.06 -17.57
C PRO A 1219 12.48 2.68 -17.56
N LEU A 1220 12.82 1.44 -17.91
CA LEU A 1220 14.16 0.90 -18.06
C LEU A 1220 14.27 0.13 -19.39
N ASP A 1221 14.42 0.85 -20.50
CA ASP A 1221 15.54 0.65 -21.44
C ASP A 1221 15.44 1.56 -22.66
N ALA A 1222 16.40 2.49 -22.79
CA ALA A 1222 16.75 3.06 -24.08
C ALA A 1222 17.11 1.92 -25.05
N ALA A 1223 16.23 1.64 -26.00
CA ALA A 1223 16.48 0.75 -27.13
C ALA A 1223 16.31 1.55 -28.42
N PRO A 1224 17.11 1.29 -29.48
CA PRO A 1224 16.95 1.98 -30.75
C PRO A 1224 15.51 1.80 -31.26
N PRO A 1225 14.82 2.87 -31.69
CA PRO A 1225 13.47 2.74 -32.21
C PRO A 1225 13.51 1.87 -33.48
N VAL A 1226 12.86 0.71 -33.42
CA VAL A 1226 12.64 -0.17 -34.57
C VAL A 1226 11.18 -0.04 -34.98
N GLU A 1227 10.94 0.44 -36.19
CA GLU A 1227 9.60 0.55 -36.76
C GLU A 1227 8.93 -0.83 -36.91
N GLN A 1228 7.63 -0.89 -36.64
CA GLN A 1228 6.85 -2.10 -36.81
C GLN A 1228 6.65 -2.42 -38.30
N VAL A 1229 7.21 -3.54 -38.75
CA VAL A 1229 6.92 -4.14 -40.05
C VAL A 1229 5.47 -4.62 -40.08
N LEU A 1230 4.74 -4.22 -41.13
CA LEU A 1230 3.33 -4.57 -41.34
C LEU A 1230 3.26 -5.78 -42.28
N LEU A 1231 2.66 -6.88 -41.81
CA LEU A 1231 2.59 -8.14 -42.53
C LEU A 1231 1.22 -8.37 -43.20
N GLU A 1232 1.23 -9.02 -44.36
CA GLU A 1232 -0.02 -9.48 -44.97
C GLU A 1232 -0.59 -10.71 -44.23
N ARG A 1233 -1.90 -10.91 -44.31
CA ARG A 1233 -2.58 -12.01 -43.60
C ARG A 1233 -2.00 -13.38 -43.96
N GLU A 1234 -1.68 -13.60 -45.24
CA GLU A 1234 -1.14 -14.87 -45.73
C GLU A 1234 0.26 -15.13 -45.17
N GLU A 1235 1.07 -14.09 -44.97
CA GLU A 1235 2.41 -14.20 -44.40
C GLU A 1235 2.35 -14.59 -42.91
N ILE A 1236 1.44 -13.98 -42.15
CA ILE A 1236 1.20 -14.34 -40.74
C ILE A 1236 0.75 -15.80 -40.65
N LEU A 1237 -0.21 -16.20 -41.47
CA LEU A 1237 -0.72 -17.58 -41.47
C LEU A 1237 0.36 -18.59 -41.88
N ALA A 1238 1.19 -18.28 -42.88
CA ALA A 1238 2.31 -19.13 -43.28
C ALA A 1238 3.33 -19.31 -42.15
N GLN A 1239 3.65 -18.24 -41.41
CA GLN A 1239 4.51 -18.32 -40.24
C GLN A 1239 3.88 -19.17 -39.13
N VAL A 1240 2.59 -19.00 -38.84
CA VAL A 1240 1.86 -19.78 -37.81
C VAL A 1240 1.72 -21.26 -38.21
N GLU A 1241 1.53 -21.57 -39.49
CA GLU A 1241 1.52 -22.94 -40.00
C GLU A 1241 2.87 -23.63 -39.77
N ALA A 1242 3.98 -22.92 -39.97
CA ALA A 1242 5.31 -23.44 -39.64
C ALA A 1242 5.48 -23.77 -38.15
N TRP A 1243 4.74 -23.12 -37.24
CA TRP A 1243 4.78 -23.45 -35.81
C TRP A 1243 4.18 -24.82 -35.49
N GLN A 1244 3.22 -25.30 -36.30
CA GLN A 1244 2.62 -26.62 -36.10
C GLN A 1244 3.66 -27.73 -36.28
N GLU A 1245 4.54 -27.59 -37.28
CA GLU A 1245 5.65 -28.51 -37.51
C GLU A 1245 6.68 -28.49 -36.36
N MET A 1246 6.79 -27.37 -35.64
CA MET A 1246 7.73 -27.20 -34.51
C MET A 1246 7.17 -27.70 -33.17
N LEU A 1247 5.85 -27.89 -33.08
CA LEU A 1247 5.16 -28.42 -31.90
C LEU A 1247 5.03 -29.95 -31.91
N GLY A 1248 5.17 -30.58 -33.08
CA GLY A 1248 5.25 -32.04 -33.25
C GLY A 1248 6.65 -32.57 -32.96
#